data_AF-B0TWS9-F1
#
_entry.id   AF-B0TWS9-F1
#
_cell.length_a   1.000
_cell.length_b   1.000
_cell.length_c   1.000
_cell.angle_alpha   90.00
_cell.angle_beta   90.00
_cell.angle_gamma   90.00
#
_symmetry.space_group_name_H-M   'P 1'
#
loop_
_entity.id
_entity.type
_entity.pdbx_description
1 polymer ?
#
loop_
_entity_poly.entity_id
_entity_poly.type
_entity_poly.pdbx_seq_one_letter_code
_entity_poly.pdbx_strand_id
1 'polypeptide(L)'
;MKKVFTLIVFCLSIIPTYIIAQSSNDVEVQKSSSVEHLLPKRIIAGFLDVRTPGSTSRVDIEQAKNDGYNVIIIAYGEVYGTDIGFYTSSPTSIQTIIDKVRQAKEAGMKVLLAVGGIPNTFHPGVSKTDAAPNIFGKDMPDAQISALANNIVNFLHKNSIDGIVYNFRKFTSADFINQLSLDIKKIDPNIIIVAEPQVNDYKLVTTGKSNDYDKVIQNGYIDYLFIQEYDTYPEYEPGFIADSYSKIVNDLNIPVHTKILIGEPTNAISGGTNTVYHPEGNATLSLTTEQAVELMLPQFEKLKFKPRFAGVTGWSLNTDYAADLYGDSSHSSGSFAKNLRACIYDNVCVQVDNRIKGPVIAGFLPLWGKSSSYNISGRQINTTPVDISMPGYKEYCDKNPDVCKYNIIVAAYARYTNSKGFELSFNDENGSSNKLYDPDELKEFIGYMKSKGKHVLISFGGKSSHIDWQTVNFDSLIHIVKDFGFNGINFDLPKTAVPKDEKQAQIAALKINRLIMTLRHSDKNFWLTFSPEWDYIVAPLAKNNKDNMYVSHGYVELLDNIGMSKINYIFLNTFSERPADAILGLYKDQKGEFIKISPLDGYDKFLASLAWALTTPQGFEANHPKYEVDRPIKIPANKLVFVVPATKGAVHGGDTYVLSSSEIKQILSLMKENKASFAGFALWSMDFDATNIKSGDLSDGYQHLPWSSTNNIANIELPPVASIVNDSDRYLKKVNDSHKPQKYIMDTGIVRYPYQIGTYGSDTVVSFAGKMYKCKSMLEVKLCNDEAYIPNGLYGDLAWEEIKPQSTNKYSESKKFKLKEGEVATYPRGIGSYKVGQIVLADGREFECQKEEYCNKSSYSPIKEKGFVAWSNITNDISHFVNKDQDVKPSGADYIYPYGIEDYKGGTVVAVNKDLYRCNIGPESSLCTMSAYKPTGKYGTDAWTKMNNK
;
A
#
# COMPACT_ATOMS: atom_id res chain seq x y z
N MET A 1 -43.04 64.76 -41.71
CA MET A 1 -42.63 65.95 -40.94
C MET A 1 -41.11 65.93 -40.76
N LYS A 2 -40.44 67.00 -41.17
CA LYS A 2 -39.05 67.49 -40.97
C LYS A 2 -38.02 66.49 -40.36
N LYS A 3 -37.01 66.01 -41.10
CA LYS A 3 -35.70 66.63 -41.45
C LYS A 3 -34.93 67.25 -40.28
N VAL A 4 -33.77 66.67 -39.92
CA VAL A 4 -32.44 67.27 -39.60
C VAL A 4 -31.47 66.06 -39.59
N PHE A 5 -30.58 65.75 -40.55
CA PHE A 5 -29.40 66.42 -41.14
C PHE A 5 -28.30 66.82 -40.16
N THR A 6 -27.13 66.17 -40.27
CA THR A 6 -25.77 66.75 -40.45
C THR A 6 -24.74 65.96 -39.58
N LEU A 7 -23.70 65.25 -40.02
CA LEU A 7 -22.62 65.39 -41.03
C LEU A 7 -21.25 65.52 -40.30
N ILE A 8 -20.30 64.60 -40.58
CA ILE A 8 -18.83 64.82 -40.80
C ILE A 8 -17.98 65.24 -39.57
N VAL A 9 -16.71 64.84 -39.30
CA VAL A 9 -15.65 64.05 -39.98
C VAL A 9 -14.49 63.79 -39.00
N PHE A 10 -13.79 62.67 -39.23
CA PHE A 10 -12.39 62.29 -38.93
C PHE A 10 -11.64 62.81 -37.69
N CYS A 11 -10.99 61.86 -37.00
CA CYS A 11 -9.54 61.90 -36.90
C CYS A 11 -8.95 60.48 -36.86
N LEU A 12 -7.94 60.25 -37.71
CA LEU A 12 -7.13 59.03 -37.82
C LEU A 12 -6.21 58.86 -36.61
N SER A 13 -6.05 57.62 -36.13
CA SER A 13 -4.74 57.11 -35.68
C SER A 13 -4.71 55.59 -35.84
N ILE A 14 -3.63 55.12 -36.46
CA ILE A 14 -3.34 53.74 -36.87
C ILE A 14 -2.56 53.04 -35.73
N ILE A 15 -2.58 51.68 -35.69
CA ILE A 15 -1.64 50.68 -35.06
C ILE A 15 -2.44 49.61 -34.23
N PRO A 16 -2.11 48.29 -34.28
CA PRO A 16 -2.90 47.30 -35.01
C PRO A 16 -3.60 46.26 -34.11
N THR A 17 -4.41 45.47 -34.78
CA THR A 17 -5.27 44.36 -34.35
C THR A 17 -4.59 43.22 -33.58
N TYR A 18 -5.22 42.81 -32.48
CA TYR A 18 -5.50 41.39 -32.18
C TYR A 18 -6.96 41.29 -31.71
N ILE A 19 -7.85 40.87 -32.60
CA ILE A 19 -9.25 40.56 -32.23
C ILE A 19 -9.30 39.10 -31.79
N ILE A 20 -9.55 38.92 -30.50
CA ILE A 20 -10.08 37.70 -29.90
C ILE A 20 -11.54 37.62 -30.34
N ALA A 21 -11.91 36.61 -31.12
CA ALA A 21 -13.30 36.34 -31.47
C ALA A 21 -13.98 35.59 -30.32
N GLN A 22 -15.02 36.22 -29.78
CA GLN A 22 -15.91 35.68 -28.76
C GLN A 22 -16.85 34.61 -29.33
N SER A 23 -17.19 33.67 -28.45
CA SER A 23 -18.07 32.51 -28.61
C SER A 23 -19.45 32.83 -29.18
N SER A 24 -19.90 32.01 -30.14
CA SER A 24 -21.30 31.89 -30.54
C SER A 24 -21.93 30.64 -29.91
N ASN A 25 -22.88 30.90 -29.01
CA ASN A 25 -23.96 30.06 -28.47
C ASN A 25 -23.90 28.54 -28.74
N ASP A 26 -23.60 27.81 -27.66
CA ASP A 26 -23.86 26.38 -27.52
C ASP A 26 -25.37 26.10 -27.63
N VAL A 27 -25.74 25.40 -28.70
CA VAL A 27 -26.98 24.61 -28.71
C VAL A 27 -26.73 23.43 -27.78
N GLU A 28 -27.57 23.34 -26.76
CA GLU A 28 -27.60 22.28 -25.74
C GLU A 28 -27.84 20.91 -26.42
N VAL A 29 -26.75 20.27 -26.86
CA VAL A 29 -26.77 18.88 -27.28
C VAL A 29 -26.87 18.04 -26.01
N GLN A 30 -28.05 17.47 -25.78
CA GLN A 30 -28.27 16.42 -24.80
C GLN A 30 -27.13 15.39 -24.92
N LYS A 31 -26.33 15.27 -23.85
CA LYS A 31 -25.34 14.20 -23.67
C LYS A 31 -26.06 12.86 -23.62
N SER A 32 -26.29 12.28 -24.79
CA SER A 32 -26.51 10.85 -24.97
C SER A 32 -25.14 10.16 -24.94
N SER A 33 -24.67 9.80 -23.75
CA SER A 33 -23.36 9.19 -23.52
C SER A 33 -23.37 7.66 -23.75
N SER A 34 -23.62 7.24 -24.98
CA SER A 34 -23.19 5.92 -25.45
C SER A 34 -22.52 6.09 -26.80
N VAL A 35 -21.17 6.05 -26.83
CA VAL A 35 -20.44 5.85 -28.07
C VAL A 35 -20.81 4.44 -28.55
N GLU A 36 -21.67 4.36 -29.55
CA GLU A 36 -22.14 3.07 -30.07
C GLU A 36 -20.96 2.37 -30.76
N HIS A 37 -20.47 1.27 -30.16
CA HIS A 37 -19.40 0.48 -30.74
C HIS A 37 -19.93 -0.39 -31.90
N LEU A 38 -19.29 -0.35 -33.07
CA LEU A 38 -19.73 -1.09 -34.27
C LEU A 38 -19.69 -2.62 -34.06
N LEU A 39 -18.61 -3.14 -33.47
CA LEU A 39 -18.50 -4.50 -32.90
C LEU A 39 -18.52 -4.44 -31.36
N PRO A 40 -18.75 -5.59 -30.68
CA PRO A 40 -18.61 -5.67 -29.22
C PRO A 40 -17.27 -5.13 -28.72
N LYS A 41 -17.25 -4.53 -27.52
CA LYS A 41 -16.04 -3.93 -26.90
C LYS A 41 -14.87 -4.92 -26.76
N ARG A 42 -15.19 -6.18 -26.52
CA ARG A 42 -14.25 -7.31 -26.42
C ARG A 42 -14.70 -8.41 -27.38
N ILE A 43 -13.77 -9.01 -28.11
CA ILE A 43 -14.09 -9.86 -29.25
C ILE A 43 -13.30 -11.17 -29.18
N ILE A 44 -14.03 -12.28 -29.34
CA ILE A 44 -13.47 -13.55 -29.79
C ILE A 44 -14.18 -13.81 -31.12
N ALA A 45 -13.44 -13.64 -32.22
CA ALA A 45 -13.96 -13.80 -33.57
C ALA A 45 -13.52 -15.13 -34.17
N GLY A 46 -14.34 -15.72 -35.03
CA GLY A 46 -14.01 -16.99 -35.70
C GLY A 46 -14.31 -16.94 -37.19
N PHE A 47 -13.34 -17.33 -38.01
CA PHE A 47 -13.56 -17.53 -39.44
C PHE A 47 -14.32 -18.84 -39.67
N LEU A 48 -15.41 -18.77 -40.44
CA LEU A 48 -16.15 -19.92 -40.94
C LEU A 48 -15.79 -20.11 -42.42
N ASP A 49 -15.00 -21.14 -42.72
CA ASP A 49 -14.55 -21.48 -44.08
C ASP A 49 -15.63 -22.24 -44.86
N VAL A 50 -16.42 -21.49 -45.61
CA VAL A 50 -17.57 -21.99 -46.39
C VAL A 50 -17.18 -22.73 -47.66
N ARG A 51 -15.88 -22.77 -48.01
CA ARG A 51 -15.36 -23.62 -49.10
C ARG A 51 -15.43 -25.09 -48.78
N THR A 52 -15.64 -25.42 -47.51
CA THR A 52 -15.76 -26.78 -46.99
C THR A 52 -17.17 -27.01 -46.43
N PRO A 53 -18.20 -27.24 -47.28
CA PRO A 53 -19.59 -27.33 -46.83
C PRO A 53 -19.83 -28.40 -45.75
N GLY A 54 -19.08 -29.50 -45.79
CA GLY A 54 -19.16 -30.58 -44.81
C GLY A 54 -18.88 -30.09 -43.39
N SER A 55 -17.71 -29.51 -43.14
CA SER A 55 -17.36 -28.96 -41.82
C SER A 55 -18.18 -27.70 -41.49
N THR A 56 -18.49 -26.85 -42.47
CA THR A 56 -19.34 -25.67 -42.29
C THR A 56 -20.70 -26.03 -41.70
N SER A 57 -21.33 -27.09 -42.21
CA SER A 57 -22.64 -27.54 -41.74
C SER A 57 -22.61 -27.98 -40.27
N ARG A 58 -21.49 -28.54 -39.80
CA ARG A 58 -21.28 -29.07 -38.45
C ARG A 58 -21.00 -28.02 -37.38
N VAL A 59 -20.62 -26.80 -37.75
CA VAL A 59 -20.40 -25.72 -36.77
C VAL A 59 -21.75 -25.28 -36.20
N ASP A 60 -22.05 -25.66 -34.97
CA ASP A 60 -23.22 -25.14 -34.25
C ASP A 60 -22.93 -23.71 -33.78
N ILE A 61 -23.68 -22.75 -34.31
CA ILE A 61 -23.46 -21.32 -34.07
C ILE A 61 -23.89 -20.91 -32.66
N GLU A 62 -24.95 -21.53 -32.13
CA GLU A 62 -25.40 -21.28 -30.76
C GLU A 62 -24.37 -21.84 -29.77
N GLN A 63 -23.82 -23.02 -30.05
CA GLN A 63 -22.73 -23.57 -29.25
C GLN A 63 -21.48 -22.68 -29.33
N ALA A 64 -21.12 -22.19 -30.52
CA ALA A 64 -19.98 -21.29 -30.67
C ALA A 64 -20.15 -20.00 -29.87
N LYS A 65 -21.36 -19.44 -29.86
CA LYS A 65 -21.74 -18.30 -29.01
C LYS A 65 -21.56 -18.61 -27.53
N ASN A 66 -22.06 -19.76 -27.08
CA ASN A 66 -21.98 -20.20 -25.68
C ASN A 66 -20.54 -20.44 -25.22
N ASP A 67 -19.69 -20.95 -26.11
CA ASP A 67 -18.28 -21.22 -25.86
C ASP A 67 -17.45 -19.95 -25.77
N GLY A 68 -17.89 -18.89 -26.44
CA GLY A 68 -17.38 -17.54 -26.23
C GLY A 68 -17.31 -16.69 -27.48
N TYR A 69 -17.50 -17.23 -28.69
CA TYR A 69 -17.46 -16.41 -29.89
C TYR A 69 -18.57 -15.35 -29.86
N ASN A 70 -18.29 -14.15 -30.37
CA ASN A 70 -19.30 -13.10 -30.51
C ASN A 70 -19.27 -12.38 -31.87
N VAL A 71 -18.31 -12.74 -32.73
CA VAL A 71 -18.21 -12.30 -34.12
C VAL A 71 -17.89 -13.51 -34.99
N ILE A 72 -18.60 -13.67 -36.11
CA ILE A 72 -18.31 -14.69 -37.13
C ILE A 72 -17.87 -14.00 -38.41
N ILE A 73 -16.83 -14.52 -39.04
CA ILE A 73 -16.38 -14.07 -40.36
C ILE A 73 -16.66 -15.16 -41.38
N ILE A 74 -17.54 -14.89 -42.34
CA ILE A 74 -17.82 -15.78 -43.45
C ILE A 74 -16.64 -15.69 -44.44
N ALA A 75 -15.87 -16.76 -44.55
CA ALA A 75 -14.77 -16.90 -45.49
C ALA A 75 -15.18 -17.90 -46.60
N TYR A 76 -15.50 -17.50 -47.83
CA TYR A 76 -15.26 -16.19 -48.44
C TYR A 76 -16.44 -15.70 -49.28
N GLY A 77 -16.53 -14.37 -49.41
CA GLY A 77 -17.19 -13.70 -50.52
C GLY A 77 -16.27 -13.66 -51.75
N GLU A 78 -16.84 -13.35 -52.90
CA GLU A 78 -16.13 -13.24 -54.17
C GLU A 78 -16.44 -11.90 -54.84
N VAL A 79 -15.43 -11.23 -55.40
CA VAL A 79 -15.57 -10.00 -56.16
C VAL A 79 -14.94 -10.16 -57.54
N TYR A 80 -15.69 -9.83 -58.59
CA TYR A 80 -15.21 -9.72 -59.97
C TYR A 80 -15.79 -8.46 -60.61
N GLY A 81 -14.95 -7.65 -61.26
CA GLY A 81 -15.38 -6.37 -61.81
C GLY A 81 -15.91 -5.46 -60.70
N THR A 82 -17.21 -5.16 -60.74
CA THR A 82 -17.92 -4.42 -59.68
C THR A 82 -18.89 -5.30 -58.89
N ASP A 83 -18.99 -6.58 -59.21
CA ASP A 83 -19.97 -7.49 -58.63
C ASP A 83 -19.40 -8.22 -57.41
N ILE A 84 -20.26 -8.46 -56.41
CA ILE A 84 -19.93 -9.20 -55.19
C ILE A 84 -20.94 -10.34 -54.97
N GLY A 85 -20.46 -11.47 -54.48
CA GLY A 85 -21.26 -12.64 -54.13
C GLY A 85 -20.61 -13.51 -53.07
N PHE A 86 -21.18 -14.68 -52.79
CA PHE A 86 -20.51 -15.73 -52.03
C PHE A 86 -19.57 -16.52 -52.94
N TYR A 87 -18.44 -17.02 -52.41
CA TYR A 87 -17.50 -17.87 -53.16
C TYR A 87 -18.04 -19.31 -53.31
N THR A 88 -19.16 -19.45 -54.00
CA THR A 88 -19.76 -20.72 -54.41
C THR A 88 -20.89 -20.45 -55.41
N SER A 89 -21.08 -21.38 -56.36
CA SER A 89 -22.23 -21.37 -57.27
C SER A 89 -23.31 -22.37 -56.88
N SER A 90 -23.09 -23.17 -55.82
CA SER A 90 -24.03 -24.20 -55.38
C SER A 90 -25.19 -23.58 -54.60
N PRO A 91 -26.46 -23.73 -55.03
CA PRO A 91 -27.61 -23.18 -54.32
C PRO A 91 -27.73 -23.69 -52.88
N THR A 92 -27.38 -24.95 -52.63
CA THR A 92 -27.43 -25.54 -51.29
C THR A 92 -26.35 -24.97 -50.38
N SER A 93 -25.15 -24.70 -50.91
CA SER A 93 -24.07 -24.06 -50.17
C SER A 93 -24.42 -22.61 -49.85
N ILE A 94 -24.97 -21.87 -50.82
CA ILE A 94 -25.47 -20.49 -50.60
C ILE A 94 -26.51 -20.47 -49.49
N GLN A 95 -27.50 -21.37 -49.54
CA GLN A 95 -28.52 -21.45 -48.50
C GLN A 95 -27.92 -21.78 -47.13
N THR A 96 -26.93 -22.69 -47.08
CA THR A 96 -26.21 -23.02 -45.84
C THR A 96 -25.52 -21.78 -45.26
N ILE A 97 -24.87 -20.97 -46.10
CA ILE A 97 -24.22 -19.72 -45.66
C ILE A 97 -25.26 -18.76 -45.09
N ILE A 98 -26.37 -18.53 -45.80
CA ILE A 98 -27.46 -17.66 -45.35
C ILE A 98 -28.04 -18.15 -44.01
N ASP A 99 -28.20 -19.47 -43.85
CA ASP A 99 -28.68 -20.05 -42.59
C ASP A 99 -27.70 -19.84 -41.44
N LYS A 100 -26.39 -19.95 -41.67
CA LYS A 100 -25.36 -19.67 -40.64
C LYS A 100 -25.32 -18.19 -40.26
N VAL A 101 -25.46 -17.29 -41.24
CA VAL A 101 -25.60 -15.86 -40.99
C VAL A 101 -26.84 -15.60 -40.12
N ARG A 102 -27.99 -16.15 -40.49
CA ARG A 102 -29.24 -16.02 -39.72
C ARG A 102 -29.09 -16.54 -38.28
N GLN A 103 -28.53 -17.73 -38.09
CA GLN A 103 -28.27 -18.30 -36.77
C GLN A 103 -27.38 -17.39 -35.91
N ALA A 104 -26.32 -16.83 -36.50
CA ALA A 104 -25.43 -15.90 -35.80
C ALA A 104 -26.17 -14.62 -35.38
N LYS A 105 -27.02 -14.06 -36.25
CA LYS A 105 -27.83 -12.87 -35.93
C LYS A 105 -28.86 -13.18 -34.84
N GLU A 106 -29.52 -14.33 -34.89
CA GLU A 106 -30.47 -14.80 -33.86
C GLU A 106 -29.79 -14.98 -32.50
N ALA A 107 -28.54 -15.48 -32.48
CA ALA A 107 -27.71 -15.60 -31.28
C ALA A 107 -27.09 -14.26 -30.79
N GLY A 108 -27.42 -13.14 -31.45
CA GLY A 108 -26.90 -11.81 -31.10
C GLY A 108 -25.43 -11.59 -31.43
N MET A 109 -24.87 -12.35 -32.38
CA MET A 109 -23.51 -12.18 -32.87
C MET A 109 -23.46 -11.17 -34.02
N LYS A 110 -22.26 -10.60 -34.24
CA LYS A 110 -21.96 -9.83 -35.45
C LYS A 110 -21.42 -10.75 -36.53
N VAL A 111 -21.72 -10.43 -37.78
CA VAL A 111 -21.33 -11.24 -38.94
C VAL A 111 -20.60 -10.36 -39.94
N LEU A 112 -19.42 -10.79 -40.38
CA LEU A 112 -18.61 -10.11 -41.38
C LEU A 112 -18.40 -11.03 -42.59
N LEU A 113 -18.10 -10.46 -43.75
CA LEU A 113 -17.76 -11.20 -44.97
C LEU A 113 -16.30 -10.94 -45.36
N ALA A 114 -15.48 -11.98 -45.39
CA ALA A 114 -14.12 -11.87 -45.88
C ALA A 114 -14.03 -12.02 -47.39
N VAL A 115 -13.26 -11.15 -48.04
CA VAL A 115 -12.92 -11.22 -49.47
C VAL A 115 -11.40 -11.24 -49.64
N GLY A 116 -10.92 -11.95 -50.66
CA GLY A 116 -9.50 -12.23 -50.88
C GLY A 116 -9.13 -13.66 -50.44
N GLY A 117 -8.15 -13.82 -49.56
CA GLY A 117 -7.68 -15.11 -49.06
C GLY A 117 -6.82 -15.90 -50.05
N ILE A 118 -6.65 -17.19 -49.75
CA ILE A 118 -5.96 -18.16 -50.61
C ILE A 118 -6.94 -19.32 -50.88
N PRO A 119 -7.46 -19.52 -52.11
CA PRO A 119 -7.16 -18.74 -53.31
C PRO A 119 -7.74 -17.31 -53.23
N ASN A 120 -7.17 -16.38 -54.00
CA ASN A 120 -7.64 -15.00 -54.03
C ASN A 120 -9.06 -14.93 -54.62
N THR A 121 -9.99 -14.34 -53.88
CA THR A 121 -11.40 -14.18 -54.28
C THR A 121 -11.77 -12.72 -54.58
N PHE A 122 -10.80 -11.80 -54.56
CA PHE A 122 -11.04 -10.37 -54.76
C PHE A 122 -10.35 -9.87 -56.04
N HIS A 123 -11.13 -9.66 -57.09
CA HIS A 123 -10.68 -9.28 -58.44
C HIS A 123 -11.40 -8.00 -58.94
N PRO A 124 -11.19 -6.85 -58.27
CA PRO A 124 -11.87 -5.61 -58.62
C PRO A 124 -11.45 -5.12 -60.01
N GLY A 125 -12.42 -4.71 -60.82
CA GLY A 125 -12.19 -4.20 -62.18
C GLY A 125 -11.81 -5.26 -63.22
N VAL A 126 -11.83 -6.54 -62.87
CA VAL A 126 -11.40 -7.66 -63.73
C VAL A 126 -12.58 -8.61 -63.97
N SER A 127 -12.88 -8.93 -65.24
CA SER A 127 -13.87 -9.98 -65.57
C SER A 127 -13.34 -11.37 -65.21
N LYS A 128 -14.23 -12.34 -64.99
CA LYS A 128 -13.87 -13.76 -64.77
C LYS A 128 -13.05 -14.38 -65.90
N THR A 129 -13.10 -13.80 -67.10
CA THR A 129 -12.38 -14.25 -68.30
C THR A 129 -11.04 -13.57 -68.51
N ASP A 130 -10.77 -12.46 -67.83
CA ASP A 130 -9.62 -11.62 -68.09
C ASP A 130 -8.39 -12.08 -67.30
N ALA A 131 -7.21 -11.78 -67.82
CA ALA A 131 -5.96 -12.04 -67.10
C ALA A 131 -5.88 -11.15 -65.86
N ALA A 132 -5.46 -11.73 -64.73
CA ALA A 132 -5.27 -10.98 -63.49
C ALA A 132 -4.14 -9.93 -63.65
N PRO A 133 -4.36 -8.67 -63.23
CA PRO A 133 -3.33 -7.64 -63.25
C PRO A 133 -2.24 -7.91 -62.19
N ASN A 134 -1.08 -7.29 -62.38
CA ASN A 134 0.00 -7.34 -61.40
C ASN A 134 -0.35 -6.61 -60.09
N ILE A 135 -1.16 -5.56 -60.17
CA ILE A 135 -1.65 -4.77 -59.02
C ILE A 135 -3.15 -4.56 -59.20
N PHE A 136 -3.97 -5.12 -58.32
CA PHE A 136 -5.43 -4.99 -58.39
C PHE A 136 -5.89 -3.55 -58.10
N GLY A 137 -6.91 -3.09 -58.82
CA GLY A 137 -7.54 -1.79 -58.62
C GLY A 137 -6.72 -0.56 -59.09
N LYS A 138 -5.48 -0.72 -59.56
CA LYS A 138 -4.59 0.40 -59.92
C LYS A 138 -5.17 1.31 -61.01
N ASP A 139 -5.73 0.71 -62.06
CA ASP A 139 -6.26 1.42 -63.23
C ASP A 139 -7.80 1.46 -63.25
N MET A 140 -8.44 1.16 -62.11
CA MET A 140 -9.90 1.14 -61.99
C MET A 140 -10.43 2.58 -61.86
N PRO A 141 -11.32 3.07 -62.75
CA PRO A 141 -11.86 4.43 -62.66
C PRO A 141 -12.71 4.64 -61.41
N ASP A 142 -12.70 5.84 -60.83
CA ASP A 142 -13.48 6.19 -59.63
C ASP A 142 -14.97 5.81 -59.73
N ALA A 143 -15.59 5.99 -60.90
CA ALA A 143 -16.98 5.61 -61.13
C ALA A 143 -17.21 4.09 -60.93
N GLN A 144 -16.26 3.24 -61.30
CA GLN A 144 -16.34 1.80 -61.05
C GLN A 144 -16.05 1.47 -59.58
N ILE A 145 -15.14 2.21 -58.92
CA ILE A 145 -14.87 2.04 -57.49
C ILE A 145 -16.15 2.36 -56.68
N SER A 146 -16.82 3.48 -56.97
CA SER A 146 -18.07 3.84 -56.33
C SER A 146 -19.22 2.87 -56.66
N ALA A 147 -19.25 2.30 -57.87
CA ALA A 147 -20.20 1.24 -58.22
C ALA A 147 -19.95 -0.05 -57.40
N LEU A 148 -18.69 -0.47 -57.27
CA LEU A 148 -18.31 -1.59 -56.42
C LEU A 148 -18.67 -1.34 -54.95
N ALA A 149 -18.42 -0.13 -54.42
CA ALA A 149 -18.80 0.25 -53.05
C ALA A 149 -20.32 0.09 -52.83
N ASN A 150 -21.15 0.61 -53.74
CA ASN A 150 -22.61 0.45 -53.70
C ASN A 150 -23.02 -1.03 -53.72
N ASN A 151 -22.39 -1.83 -54.58
CA ASN A 151 -22.71 -3.26 -54.68
C ASN A 151 -22.32 -4.03 -53.42
N ILE A 152 -21.19 -3.68 -52.79
CA ILE A 152 -20.78 -4.22 -51.48
C ILE A 152 -21.84 -3.90 -50.43
N VAL A 153 -22.20 -2.63 -50.24
CA VAL A 153 -23.19 -2.25 -49.21
C VAL A 153 -24.53 -2.94 -49.44
N ASN A 154 -25.03 -2.93 -50.68
CA ASN A 154 -26.30 -3.59 -51.03
C ASN A 154 -26.26 -5.10 -50.76
N PHE A 155 -25.15 -5.76 -51.08
CA PHE A 155 -24.99 -7.19 -50.83
C PHE A 155 -24.94 -7.51 -49.33
N LEU A 156 -24.21 -6.72 -48.54
CA LEU A 156 -24.12 -6.89 -47.09
C LEU A 156 -25.48 -6.72 -46.43
N HIS A 157 -26.21 -5.63 -46.74
CA HIS A 157 -27.56 -5.40 -46.24
C HIS A 157 -28.54 -6.51 -46.62
N LYS A 158 -28.54 -6.92 -47.91
CA LYS A 158 -29.40 -8.00 -48.40
C LYS A 158 -29.24 -9.30 -47.61
N ASN A 159 -28.02 -9.60 -47.19
CA ASN A 159 -27.69 -10.83 -46.48
C ASN A 159 -27.58 -10.66 -44.96
N SER A 160 -27.94 -9.50 -44.40
CA SER A 160 -27.83 -9.22 -42.95
C SER A 160 -26.41 -9.36 -42.39
N ILE A 161 -25.41 -8.99 -43.19
CA ILE A 161 -23.99 -9.00 -42.82
C ILE A 161 -23.60 -7.57 -42.39
N ASP A 162 -22.92 -7.44 -41.24
CA ASP A 162 -22.59 -6.16 -40.61
C ASP A 162 -21.37 -5.46 -41.22
N GLY A 163 -20.56 -6.16 -42.02
CA GLY A 163 -19.35 -5.57 -42.60
C GLY A 163 -18.52 -6.48 -43.49
N ILE A 164 -17.39 -5.93 -43.95
CA ILE A 164 -16.45 -6.56 -44.88
C ILE A 164 -15.06 -6.66 -44.26
N VAL A 165 -14.39 -7.79 -44.50
CA VAL A 165 -13.00 -8.04 -44.13
C VAL A 165 -12.16 -8.10 -45.41
N TYR A 166 -11.22 -7.18 -45.55
CA TYR A 166 -10.19 -7.22 -46.57
C TYR A 166 -9.11 -8.20 -46.13
N ASN A 167 -9.13 -9.41 -46.67
CA ASN A 167 -8.11 -10.44 -46.50
C ASN A 167 -7.29 -10.50 -47.80
N PHE A 168 -6.55 -9.45 -48.15
CA PHE A 168 -5.84 -9.44 -49.44
C PHE A 168 -4.53 -10.20 -49.34
N ARG A 169 -4.28 -11.08 -50.33
CA ARG A 169 -3.06 -11.90 -50.46
C ARG A 169 -2.35 -11.68 -51.80
N LYS A 170 -2.65 -10.54 -52.44
CA LYS A 170 -2.10 -10.07 -53.71
C LYS A 170 -1.88 -8.56 -53.64
N PHE A 171 -0.92 -8.06 -54.43
CA PHE A 171 -0.65 -6.64 -54.55
C PHE A 171 -1.93 -5.90 -54.98
N THR A 172 -2.34 -4.95 -54.16
CA THR A 172 -3.57 -4.17 -54.37
C THR A 172 -3.23 -2.69 -54.19
N SER A 173 -3.74 -1.82 -55.06
CA SER A 173 -3.39 -0.39 -55.01
C SER A 173 -3.89 0.24 -53.70
N ALA A 174 -2.99 0.86 -52.93
CA ALA A 174 -3.33 1.55 -51.68
C ALA A 174 -4.34 2.70 -51.91
N ASP A 175 -4.25 3.39 -53.05
CA ASP A 175 -5.19 4.44 -53.44
C ASP A 175 -6.59 3.88 -53.67
N PHE A 176 -6.67 2.72 -54.32
CA PHE A 176 -7.93 2.02 -54.56
C PHE A 176 -8.57 1.58 -53.24
N ILE A 177 -7.82 0.93 -52.33
CA ILE A 177 -8.35 0.47 -51.04
C ILE A 177 -8.88 1.65 -50.23
N ASN A 178 -8.14 2.76 -50.22
CA ASN A 178 -8.54 3.98 -49.54
C ASN A 178 -9.85 4.56 -50.12
N GLN A 179 -9.91 4.70 -51.44
CA GLN A 179 -11.10 5.26 -52.12
C GLN A 179 -12.33 4.35 -51.97
N LEU A 180 -12.16 3.04 -52.11
CA LEU A 180 -13.23 2.07 -51.90
C LEU A 180 -13.80 2.17 -50.48
N SER A 181 -12.93 2.23 -49.48
CA SER A 181 -13.34 2.29 -48.06
C SER A 181 -14.03 3.61 -47.73
N LEU A 182 -13.52 4.72 -48.28
CA LEU A 182 -14.19 6.02 -48.18
C LEU A 182 -15.58 5.98 -48.82
N ASP A 183 -15.72 5.41 -50.00
CA ASP A 183 -17.02 5.36 -50.70
C ASP A 183 -18.01 4.43 -49.99
N ILE A 184 -17.58 3.29 -49.44
CA ILE A 184 -18.42 2.44 -48.57
C ILE A 184 -18.93 3.24 -47.37
N LYS A 185 -18.04 3.96 -46.67
CA LYS A 185 -18.41 4.76 -45.49
C LYS A 185 -19.30 5.96 -45.81
N LYS A 186 -19.21 6.52 -47.02
CA LYS A 186 -20.15 7.56 -47.49
C LYS A 186 -21.56 7.01 -47.71
N ILE A 187 -21.67 5.77 -48.19
CA ILE A 187 -22.95 5.12 -48.44
C ILE A 187 -23.60 4.71 -47.11
N ASP A 188 -22.84 4.05 -46.24
CA ASP A 188 -23.30 3.67 -44.91
C ASP A 188 -22.14 3.70 -43.89
N PRO A 189 -22.13 4.66 -42.94
CA PRO A 189 -21.07 4.77 -41.95
C PRO A 189 -21.05 3.60 -40.95
N ASN A 190 -22.15 2.84 -40.84
CA ASN A 190 -22.27 1.71 -39.92
C ASN A 190 -21.69 0.40 -40.47
N ILE A 191 -21.36 0.34 -41.76
CA ILE A 191 -20.67 -0.82 -42.34
C ILE A 191 -19.28 -0.92 -41.72
N ILE A 192 -19.00 -2.07 -41.09
CA ILE A 192 -17.70 -2.34 -40.50
C ILE A 192 -16.71 -2.66 -41.62
N ILE A 193 -15.57 -1.98 -41.62
CA ILE A 193 -14.45 -2.27 -42.53
C ILE A 193 -13.28 -2.79 -41.69
N VAL A 194 -12.88 -4.02 -41.97
CA VAL A 194 -11.75 -4.69 -41.33
C VAL A 194 -10.65 -4.91 -42.36
N ALA A 195 -9.40 -4.70 -41.96
CA ALA A 195 -8.25 -5.22 -42.70
C ALA A 195 -7.64 -6.40 -41.93
N GLU A 196 -7.29 -7.46 -42.65
CA GLU A 196 -6.63 -8.64 -42.08
C GLU A 196 -5.25 -8.84 -42.73
N PRO A 197 -4.26 -8.00 -42.35
CA PRO A 197 -2.89 -8.08 -42.84
C PRO A 197 -2.12 -9.24 -42.21
N GLN A 198 -1.10 -9.71 -42.93
CA GLN A 198 -0.01 -10.52 -42.35
C GLN A 198 1.04 -9.61 -41.71
N VAL A 199 1.89 -10.15 -40.84
CA VAL A 199 3.03 -9.43 -40.29
C VAL A 199 4.32 -9.87 -40.99
N ASN A 200 5.09 -8.91 -41.49
CA ASN A 200 6.44 -9.16 -41.98
C ASN A 200 7.38 -8.03 -41.52
N ASP A 201 8.44 -8.39 -40.81
CA ASP A 201 9.40 -7.42 -40.23
C ASP A 201 8.69 -6.30 -39.45
N TYR A 202 7.71 -6.68 -38.62
CA TYR A 202 6.87 -5.78 -37.83
C TYR A 202 6.05 -4.77 -38.64
N LYS A 203 5.82 -5.03 -39.92
CA LYS A 203 4.95 -4.24 -40.80
C LYS A 203 3.72 -5.04 -41.20
N LEU A 204 2.62 -4.32 -41.38
CA LEU A 204 1.36 -4.87 -41.88
C LEU A 204 1.44 -5.01 -43.39
N VAL A 205 1.34 -6.24 -43.91
CA VAL A 205 1.48 -6.53 -45.33
C VAL A 205 0.27 -7.30 -45.89
N THR A 206 -0.05 -7.05 -47.16
CA THR A 206 -0.99 -7.90 -47.93
C THR A 206 -0.29 -9.15 -48.46
N THR A 207 0.93 -8.99 -48.97
CA THR A 207 1.76 -10.07 -49.50
C THR A 207 3.22 -9.62 -49.55
N GLY A 208 4.15 -10.54 -49.26
CA GLY A 208 5.58 -10.26 -49.32
C GLY A 208 5.96 -9.07 -48.43
N LYS A 209 6.37 -7.95 -49.03
CA LYS A 209 6.73 -6.69 -48.34
C LYS A 209 5.78 -5.53 -48.68
N SER A 210 4.59 -5.81 -49.21
CA SER A 210 3.67 -4.79 -49.69
C SER A 210 2.78 -4.28 -48.57
N ASN A 211 2.89 -2.99 -48.26
CA ASN A 211 2.14 -2.33 -47.20
C ASN A 211 0.86 -1.66 -47.73
N ASP A 212 0.05 -2.38 -48.49
CA ASP A 212 -1.06 -1.77 -49.25
C ASP A 212 -2.14 -1.14 -48.34
N TYR A 213 -2.24 -1.59 -47.08
CA TYR A 213 -3.21 -1.08 -46.12
C TYR A 213 -2.80 0.24 -45.44
N ASP A 214 -1.53 0.64 -45.46
CA ASP A 214 -1.02 1.75 -44.63
C ASP A 214 -1.84 3.04 -44.82
N LYS A 215 -2.12 3.39 -46.09
CA LYS A 215 -2.86 4.61 -46.44
C LYS A 215 -4.29 4.62 -45.85
N VAL A 216 -5.02 3.51 -45.99
CA VAL A 216 -6.42 3.42 -45.53
C VAL A 216 -6.50 3.35 -44.00
N ILE A 217 -5.50 2.75 -43.34
CA ILE A 217 -5.37 2.71 -41.88
C ILE A 217 -5.11 4.12 -41.34
N GLN A 218 -4.12 4.82 -41.88
CA GLN A 218 -3.74 6.17 -41.44
C GLN A 218 -4.85 7.20 -41.62
N ASN A 219 -5.65 7.07 -42.68
CA ASN A 219 -6.83 7.91 -42.91
C ASN A 219 -8.04 7.55 -42.03
N GLY A 220 -7.94 6.49 -41.23
CA GLY A 220 -8.96 6.12 -40.24
C GLY A 220 -10.22 5.48 -40.81
N TYR A 221 -10.18 4.95 -42.03
CA TYR A 221 -11.31 4.25 -42.66
C TYR A 221 -11.39 2.76 -42.31
N ILE A 222 -10.36 2.23 -41.63
CA ILE A 222 -10.39 0.88 -41.05
C ILE A 222 -10.87 0.95 -39.60
N ASP A 223 -11.96 0.25 -39.30
CA ASP A 223 -12.51 0.16 -37.94
C ASP A 223 -11.76 -0.86 -37.09
N TYR A 224 -11.38 -1.99 -37.69
CA TYR A 224 -10.67 -3.07 -37.00
C TYR A 224 -9.52 -3.63 -37.84
N LEU A 225 -8.42 -3.98 -37.17
CA LEU A 225 -7.30 -4.73 -37.71
C LEU A 225 -7.32 -6.12 -37.10
N PHE A 226 -7.42 -7.15 -37.94
CA PHE A 226 -7.26 -8.54 -37.55
C PHE A 226 -5.85 -8.93 -37.96
N ILE A 227 -4.87 -8.76 -37.08
CA ILE A 227 -3.47 -8.99 -37.43
C ILE A 227 -3.23 -10.50 -37.46
N GLN A 228 -2.94 -11.07 -38.64
CA GLN A 228 -2.60 -12.48 -38.77
C GLN A 228 -1.17 -12.69 -38.24
N GLU A 229 -1.03 -13.35 -37.09
CA GLU A 229 0.25 -13.67 -36.45
C GLU A 229 0.53 -15.17 -36.53
N TYR A 230 0.38 -15.72 -37.74
CA TYR A 230 0.75 -17.10 -38.06
C TYR A 230 1.07 -17.24 -39.56
N ASP A 231 1.79 -18.32 -39.90
CA ASP A 231 2.36 -18.67 -41.22
C ASP A 231 3.70 -18.01 -41.59
N THR A 232 4.12 -16.96 -40.88
CA THR A 232 5.35 -16.19 -41.15
C THR A 232 6.33 -16.31 -39.98
N TYR A 233 7.62 -16.51 -40.26
CA TYR A 233 8.63 -16.46 -39.20
C TYR A 233 8.71 -15.04 -38.60
N PRO A 234 8.75 -14.85 -37.26
CA PRO A 234 8.94 -15.83 -36.19
C PRO A 234 7.66 -16.16 -35.37
N GLU A 235 6.48 -16.23 -36.00
CA GLU A 235 5.18 -16.30 -35.31
C GLU A 235 4.93 -17.58 -34.48
N TYR A 236 5.78 -18.59 -34.57
CA TYR A 236 5.74 -19.73 -33.62
C TYR A 236 6.24 -19.38 -32.22
N GLU A 237 6.94 -18.25 -32.05
CA GLU A 237 7.42 -17.78 -30.76
C GLU A 237 6.30 -17.03 -30.03
N PRO A 238 5.79 -17.51 -28.88
CA PRO A 238 4.68 -16.85 -28.18
C PRO A 238 5.00 -15.39 -27.84
N GLY A 239 6.26 -15.07 -27.52
CA GLY A 239 6.70 -13.70 -27.24
C GLY A 239 6.43 -12.70 -28.37
N PHE A 240 6.31 -13.18 -29.61
CA PHE A 240 6.04 -12.34 -30.77
C PHE A 240 4.74 -11.55 -30.62
N ILE A 241 3.68 -12.16 -30.07
CA ILE A 241 2.33 -11.56 -29.96
C ILE A 241 2.31 -10.16 -29.32
N ALA A 242 2.99 -10.02 -28.18
CA ALA A 242 3.01 -8.75 -27.47
C ALA A 242 4.00 -7.74 -28.10
N ASP A 243 5.09 -8.27 -28.67
CA ASP A 243 6.16 -7.49 -29.26
C ASP A 243 5.74 -6.87 -30.60
N SER A 244 5.06 -7.65 -31.45
CA SER A 244 4.51 -7.24 -32.75
C SER A 244 3.51 -6.12 -32.58
N TYR A 245 2.50 -6.31 -31.71
CA TYR A 245 1.49 -5.31 -31.39
C TYR A 245 2.13 -3.97 -31.03
N SER A 246 3.12 -3.99 -30.14
CA SER A 246 3.75 -2.77 -29.63
C SER A 246 4.52 -2.03 -30.72
N LYS A 247 5.25 -2.74 -31.58
CA LYS A 247 6.02 -2.16 -32.69
C LYS A 247 5.11 -1.62 -33.80
N ILE A 248 4.13 -2.41 -34.23
CA ILE A 248 3.18 -2.05 -35.28
C ILE A 248 2.40 -0.78 -34.92
N VAL A 249 1.88 -0.70 -33.69
CA VAL A 249 1.11 0.47 -33.23
C VAL A 249 1.95 1.74 -33.21
N ASN A 250 3.23 1.63 -32.82
CA ASN A 250 4.14 2.78 -32.75
C ASN A 250 4.58 3.24 -34.15
N ASP A 251 4.84 2.32 -35.07
CA ASP A 251 5.40 2.65 -36.37
C ASP A 251 4.37 3.20 -37.36
N LEU A 252 3.14 2.64 -37.38
CA LEU A 252 2.15 2.94 -38.41
C LEU A 252 1.23 4.13 -38.07
N ASN A 253 1.33 4.71 -36.87
CA ASN A 253 0.42 5.74 -36.37
C ASN A 253 -1.07 5.36 -36.48
N ILE A 254 -1.40 4.13 -36.07
CA ILE A 254 -2.77 3.59 -36.15
C ILE A 254 -3.72 4.49 -35.33
N PRO A 255 -4.83 4.99 -35.90
CA PRO A 255 -5.79 5.79 -35.15
C PRO A 255 -6.33 5.08 -33.90
N VAL A 256 -6.68 5.82 -32.85
CA VAL A 256 -7.10 5.24 -31.56
C VAL A 256 -8.49 4.56 -31.62
N HIS A 257 -9.32 4.98 -32.57
CA HIS A 257 -10.62 4.38 -32.83
C HIS A 257 -10.50 3.03 -33.54
N THR A 258 -9.45 2.83 -34.36
CA THR A 258 -9.14 1.54 -34.99
C THR A 258 -8.73 0.54 -33.91
N LYS A 259 -9.51 -0.52 -33.76
CA LYS A 259 -9.23 -1.59 -32.79
C LYS A 259 -8.45 -2.74 -33.43
N ILE A 260 -7.76 -3.51 -32.62
CA ILE A 260 -6.82 -4.56 -33.03
C ILE A 260 -7.21 -5.87 -32.37
N LEU A 261 -7.32 -6.93 -33.17
CA LEU A 261 -7.43 -8.30 -32.74
C LEU A 261 -6.19 -9.05 -33.20
N ILE A 262 -5.69 -9.94 -32.36
CA ILE A 262 -4.59 -10.86 -32.71
C ILE A 262 -5.20 -12.12 -33.32
N GLY A 263 -4.76 -12.47 -34.52
CA GLY A 263 -5.21 -13.61 -35.29
C GLY A 263 -4.29 -14.81 -35.12
N GLU A 264 -4.86 -15.93 -34.67
CA GLU A 264 -4.16 -17.19 -34.42
C GLU A 264 -4.95 -18.36 -35.02
N PRO A 265 -4.30 -19.50 -35.32
CA PRO A 265 -5.03 -20.70 -35.63
C PRO A 265 -5.81 -21.21 -34.41
N THR A 266 -6.94 -21.88 -34.62
CA THR A 266 -7.76 -22.42 -33.51
C THR A 266 -7.28 -23.77 -33.00
N ASN A 267 -6.46 -24.48 -33.78
CA ASN A 267 -5.80 -25.72 -33.42
C ASN A 267 -4.56 -25.96 -34.30
N ALA A 268 -3.78 -27.02 -34.01
CA ALA A 268 -2.50 -27.28 -34.66
C ALA A 268 -2.60 -27.65 -36.16
N ILE A 269 -3.73 -28.18 -36.59
CA ILE A 269 -3.98 -28.51 -38.01
C ILE A 269 -4.43 -27.29 -38.83
N SER A 270 -4.67 -26.16 -38.17
CA SER A 270 -5.02 -24.90 -38.80
C SER A 270 -3.76 -24.09 -39.08
N GLY A 271 -3.66 -23.55 -40.30
CA GLY A 271 -2.48 -22.80 -40.74
C GLY A 271 -1.31 -23.71 -41.14
N GLY A 272 -0.14 -23.10 -41.30
CA GLY A 272 1.13 -23.73 -41.60
C GLY A 272 1.90 -24.13 -40.35
N THR A 273 3.23 -24.20 -40.46
CA THR A 273 4.10 -24.62 -39.35
C THR A 273 4.59 -23.46 -38.49
N ASN A 274 4.56 -22.22 -38.97
CA ASN A 274 4.98 -21.05 -38.20
C ASN A 274 3.80 -20.53 -37.36
N THR A 275 3.45 -21.27 -36.31
CA THR A 275 2.33 -20.94 -35.42
C THR A 275 2.69 -21.34 -34.00
N VAL A 276 2.05 -20.74 -32.99
CA VAL A 276 2.28 -21.08 -31.57
C VAL A 276 2.01 -22.56 -31.24
N TYR A 277 1.33 -23.30 -32.13
CA TYR A 277 1.05 -24.73 -31.97
C TYR A 277 2.23 -25.63 -32.33
N HIS A 278 3.20 -25.12 -33.10
CA HIS A 278 4.35 -25.89 -33.56
C HIS A 278 5.63 -25.20 -33.11
N PRO A 279 6.11 -25.48 -31.89
CA PRO A 279 7.34 -24.90 -31.37
C PRO A 279 8.50 -25.08 -32.36
N GLU A 280 9.31 -24.03 -32.51
CA GLU A 280 10.43 -23.97 -33.47
C GLU A 280 10.02 -24.19 -34.94
N GLY A 281 8.72 -24.07 -35.26
CA GLY A 281 8.18 -24.36 -36.59
C GLY A 281 8.12 -25.86 -36.92
N ASN A 282 8.16 -26.74 -35.92
CA ASN A 282 8.24 -28.19 -36.13
C ASN A 282 6.85 -28.86 -36.08
N ALA A 283 6.29 -29.18 -37.25
CA ALA A 283 4.99 -29.84 -37.40
C ALA A 283 4.90 -31.25 -36.77
N THR A 284 6.02 -31.87 -36.40
CA THR A 284 6.02 -33.17 -35.69
C THR A 284 5.81 -33.03 -34.19
N LEU A 285 5.91 -31.80 -33.67
CA LEU A 285 5.75 -31.45 -32.26
C LEU A 285 4.57 -30.50 -32.12
N SER A 286 3.35 -31.02 -32.31
CA SER A 286 2.14 -30.20 -32.20
C SER A 286 1.62 -30.14 -30.77
N LEU A 287 1.30 -28.93 -30.32
CA LEU A 287 0.61 -28.68 -29.05
C LEU A 287 -0.90 -28.87 -29.21
N THR A 288 -1.55 -29.27 -28.13
CA THR A 288 -3.02 -29.14 -27.99
C THR A 288 -3.42 -27.66 -27.91
N THR A 289 -4.69 -27.35 -28.19
CA THR A 289 -5.20 -25.97 -28.09
C THR A 289 -5.07 -25.41 -26.68
N GLU A 290 -5.29 -26.23 -25.65
CA GLU A 290 -5.09 -25.83 -24.25
C GLU A 290 -3.64 -25.40 -24.01
N GLN A 291 -2.66 -26.21 -24.45
CA GLN A 291 -1.24 -25.90 -24.30
C GLN A 291 -0.81 -24.66 -25.09
N ALA A 292 -1.30 -24.50 -26.31
CA ALA A 292 -1.02 -23.32 -27.11
C ALA A 292 -1.62 -22.05 -26.45
N VAL A 293 -2.86 -22.12 -25.95
CA VAL A 293 -3.50 -21.01 -25.23
C VAL A 293 -2.74 -20.67 -23.94
N GLU A 294 -2.25 -21.66 -23.19
CA GLU A 294 -1.39 -21.41 -22.01
C GLU A 294 -0.14 -20.57 -22.36
N LEU A 295 0.42 -20.72 -23.56
CA LEU A 295 1.54 -19.91 -24.03
C LEU A 295 1.13 -18.50 -24.49
N MET A 296 -0.09 -18.35 -25.01
CA MET A 296 -0.65 -17.05 -25.45
C MET A 296 -1.08 -16.16 -24.27
N LEU A 297 -1.64 -16.74 -23.20
CA LEU A 297 -2.22 -16.01 -22.06
C LEU A 297 -1.25 -14.99 -21.41
N PRO A 298 0.04 -15.29 -21.16
CA PRO A 298 1.00 -14.31 -20.66
C PRO A 298 1.24 -13.11 -21.60
N GLN A 299 0.98 -13.26 -22.89
CA GLN A 299 1.13 -12.19 -23.87
C GLN A 299 -0.10 -11.32 -23.90
N PHE A 300 -1.30 -11.92 -23.89
CA PHE A 300 -2.55 -11.18 -23.75
C PHE A 300 -2.64 -10.43 -22.42
N GLU A 301 -2.02 -10.93 -21.35
CA GLU A 301 -1.87 -10.20 -20.09
C GLU A 301 -1.19 -8.83 -20.28
N LYS A 302 -0.19 -8.75 -21.17
CA LYS A 302 0.51 -7.49 -21.51
C LYS A 302 -0.35 -6.56 -22.37
N LEU A 303 -1.30 -7.12 -23.13
CA LEU A 303 -2.11 -6.39 -24.12
C LEU A 303 -3.48 -5.97 -23.61
N LYS A 304 -4.07 -6.65 -22.62
CA LYS A 304 -5.49 -6.52 -22.26
C LYS A 304 -5.95 -5.09 -21.97
N PHE A 305 -5.09 -4.20 -21.48
CA PHE A 305 -5.41 -2.78 -21.24
C PHE A 305 -4.85 -1.80 -22.27
N LYS A 306 -4.24 -2.29 -23.35
CA LYS A 306 -3.79 -1.44 -24.44
C LYS A 306 -5.04 -0.90 -25.16
N PRO A 307 -5.16 0.43 -25.39
CA PRO A 307 -6.40 1.06 -25.86
C PRO A 307 -6.99 0.56 -27.18
N ARG A 308 -6.14 -0.02 -28.05
CA ARG A 308 -6.57 -0.57 -29.35
C ARG A 308 -6.85 -2.06 -29.27
N PHE A 309 -6.31 -2.79 -28.29
CA PHE A 309 -6.54 -4.23 -28.18
C PHE A 309 -7.99 -4.53 -27.82
N ALA A 310 -8.69 -5.24 -28.71
CA ALA A 310 -10.09 -5.62 -28.54
C ALA A 310 -10.29 -7.13 -28.38
N GLY A 311 -9.30 -7.96 -28.71
CA GLY A 311 -9.33 -9.39 -28.44
C GLY A 311 -8.61 -10.22 -29.48
N VAL A 312 -9.22 -11.33 -29.88
CA VAL A 312 -8.59 -12.35 -30.72
C VAL A 312 -9.49 -12.78 -31.87
N THR A 313 -8.90 -13.24 -32.96
CA THR A 313 -9.60 -13.92 -34.06
C THR A 313 -8.98 -15.28 -34.33
N GLY A 314 -9.82 -16.28 -34.62
CA GLY A 314 -9.41 -17.66 -34.82
C GLY A 314 -9.63 -18.13 -36.27
N TRP A 315 -8.59 -18.68 -36.90
CA TRP A 315 -8.70 -19.49 -38.12
C TRP A 315 -8.61 -20.98 -37.73
N SER A 316 -9.69 -21.75 -37.66
CA SER A 316 -11.07 -21.44 -38.06
C SER A 316 -12.10 -22.18 -37.20
N LEU A 317 -13.37 -21.77 -37.24
CA LEU A 317 -14.46 -22.48 -36.60
C LEU A 317 -14.63 -23.92 -37.13
N ASN A 318 -14.29 -24.16 -38.41
CA ASN A 318 -14.39 -25.48 -39.01
C ASN A 318 -13.47 -26.48 -38.31
N THR A 319 -12.24 -26.07 -38.04
CA THR A 319 -11.25 -26.87 -37.33
C THR A 319 -11.48 -26.88 -35.83
N ASP A 320 -12.07 -25.82 -35.25
CA ASP A 320 -12.43 -25.81 -33.83
C ASP A 320 -13.64 -26.70 -33.49
N TYR A 321 -14.60 -26.90 -34.39
CA TYR A 321 -15.84 -27.68 -34.12
C TYR A 321 -15.98 -28.97 -34.93
N ALA A 322 -15.20 -29.15 -36.01
CA ALA A 322 -15.22 -30.34 -36.84
C ALA A 322 -13.81 -30.85 -37.17
N ALA A 323 -12.90 -30.74 -36.20
CA ALA A 323 -11.48 -31.12 -36.27
C ALA A 323 -11.24 -32.56 -36.79
N ASP A 324 -12.15 -33.48 -36.48
CA ASP A 324 -12.10 -34.87 -36.93
C ASP A 324 -12.13 -35.02 -38.46
N LEU A 325 -12.80 -34.10 -39.18
CA LEU A 325 -12.79 -34.06 -40.65
C LEU A 325 -11.44 -33.65 -41.23
N TYR A 326 -10.56 -33.12 -40.39
CA TYR A 326 -9.22 -32.65 -40.73
C TYR A 326 -8.14 -33.51 -40.06
N GLY A 327 -8.51 -34.66 -39.48
CA GLY A 327 -7.57 -35.64 -38.93
C GLY A 327 -7.23 -35.47 -37.44
N ASP A 328 -7.82 -34.50 -36.73
CA ASP A 328 -7.65 -34.33 -35.29
C ASP A 328 -8.92 -34.73 -34.54
N SER A 329 -9.06 -36.03 -34.29
CA SER A 329 -10.18 -36.57 -33.52
C SER A 329 -10.06 -36.33 -32.00
N SER A 330 -8.92 -35.82 -31.53
CA SER A 330 -8.66 -35.55 -30.11
C SER A 330 -9.01 -34.13 -29.67
N HIS A 331 -9.18 -33.21 -30.63
CA HIS A 331 -9.56 -31.84 -30.37
C HIS A 331 -10.92 -31.73 -29.66
N SER A 332 -10.96 -30.96 -28.59
CA SER A 332 -12.21 -30.66 -27.88
C SER A 332 -12.90 -29.47 -28.53
N SER A 333 -14.15 -29.64 -28.97
CA SER A 333 -14.86 -28.59 -29.70
C SER A 333 -14.96 -27.28 -28.91
N GLY A 334 -14.64 -26.16 -29.55
CA GLY A 334 -14.72 -24.82 -28.96
C GLY A 334 -13.59 -24.50 -27.96
N SER A 335 -12.56 -25.34 -27.87
CA SER A 335 -11.48 -25.18 -26.88
C SER A 335 -10.77 -23.84 -27.01
N PHE A 336 -10.59 -23.32 -28.23
CA PHE A 336 -9.94 -22.03 -28.45
C PHE A 336 -10.69 -20.89 -27.72
N ALA A 337 -12.00 -20.75 -27.96
CA ALA A 337 -12.79 -19.72 -27.32
C ALA A 337 -12.96 -19.95 -25.80
N LYS A 338 -13.22 -21.20 -25.38
CA LYS A 338 -13.41 -21.56 -23.96
C LYS A 338 -12.21 -21.15 -23.12
N ASN A 339 -11.00 -21.45 -23.59
CA ASN A 339 -9.78 -21.19 -22.84
C ASN A 339 -9.36 -19.70 -22.87
N LEU A 340 -9.82 -18.92 -23.86
CA LEU A 340 -9.53 -17.48 -23.96
C LEU A 340 -10.60 -16.58 -23.32
N ARG A 341 -11.81 -17.10 -23.06
CA ARG A 341 -12.97 -16.34 -22.58
C ARG A 341 -12.68 -15.48 -21.35
N ALA A 342 -12.09 -16.07 -20.32
CA ALA A 342 -11.78 -15.36 -19.07
C ALA A 342 -10.77 -14.22 -19.28
N CYS A 343 -9.78 -14.43 -20.15
CA CYS A 343 -8.81 -13.39 -20.49
C CYS A 343 -9.46 -12.24 -21.26
N ILE A 344 -10.22 -12.54 -22.31
CA ILE A 344 -10.74 -11.51 -23.22
C ILE A 344 -11.92 -10.75 -22.63
N TYR A 345 -12.82 -11.42 -21.91
CA TYR A 345 -14.02 -10.78 -21.36
C TYR A 345 -13.84 -10.29 -19.93
N ASP A 346 -13.16 -11.07 -19.09
CA ASP A 346 -13.03 -10.76 -17.66
C ASP A 346 -11.67 -10.12 -17.33
N ASN A 347 -10.78 -9.97 -18.32
CA ASN A 347 -9.39 -9.51 -18.15
C ASN A 347 -8.57 -10.41 -17.19
N VAL A 348 -8.92 -11.69 -17.08
CA VAL A 348 -8.22 -12.68 -16.26
C VAL A 348 -7.42 -13.61 -17.18
N CYS A 349 -6.21 -13.22 -17.56
CA CYS A 349 -5.38 -13.99 -18.50
C CYS A 349 -4.43 -14.93 -17.77
N VAL A 350 -3.84 -14.48 -16.66
CA VAL A 350 -2.98 -15.32 -15.81
C VAL A 350 -3.49 -15.27 -14.37
N GLN A 351 -3.17 -16.30 -13.58
CA GLN A 351 -3.43 -16.24 -12.15
C GLN A 351 -2.58 -15.13 -11.53
N VAL A 352 -3.27 -14.12 -11.03
CA VAL A 352 -2.66 -13.01 -10.31
C VAL A 352 -2.27 -13.51 -8.91
N ASP A 353 -0.97 -13.55 -8.60
CA ASP A 353 -0.49 -13.89 -7.27
C ASP A 353 -0.93 -12.78 -6.29
N ASN A 354 -1.85 -13.12 -5.39
CA ASN A 354 -2.37 -12.16 -4.42
C ASN A 354 -1.38 -11.85 -3.30
N ARG A 355 -0.19 -12.48 -3.29
CA ARG A 355 0.89 -12.16 -2.34
C ARG A 355 1.80 -11.08 -2.90
N ILE A 356 2.08 -10.06 -2.10
CA ILE A 356 3.11 -9.07 -2.41
C ILE A 356 4.47 -9.77 -2.37
N LYS A 357 5.18 -9.74 -3.50
CA LYS A 357 6.58 -10.16 -3.60
C LYS A 357 7.48 -8.96 -3.30
N GLY A 358 8.32 -9.07 -2.28
CA GLY A 358 9.22 -7.98 -1.86
C GLY A 358 8.58 -7.02 -0.84
N PRO A 359 9.09 -5.78 -0.72
CA PRO A 359 8.59 -4.80 0.24
C PRO A 359 7.16 -4.35 -0.08
N VAL A 360 6.38 -4.07 0.96
CA VAL A 360 5.13 -3.34 0.85
C VAL A 360 5.45 -1.88 0.51
N ILE A 361 4.89 -1.41 -0.61
CA ILE A 361 4.94 -0.03 -1.07
C ILE A 361 3.50 0.45 -1.18
N ALA A 362 3.03 1.09 -0.12
CA ALA A 362 1.65 1.51 0.02
C ALA A 362 1.50 3.03 -0.06
N GLY A 363 0.34 3.50 -0.54
CA GLY A 363 0.05 4.94 -0.61
C GLY A 363 -1.41 5.19 -0.24
N PHE A 364 -1.65 6.19 0.60
CA PHE A 364 -3.01 6.66 0.86
C PHE A 364 -3.43 7.61 -0.27
N LEU A 365 -4.51 7.26 -0.97
CA LEU A 365 -5.12 8.06 -2.03
C LEU A 365 -6.28 8.86 -1.45
N PRO A 366 -6.16 10.19 -1.30
CA PRO A 366 -7.28 11.00 -0.84
C PRO A 366 -8.35 11.12 -1.92
N LEU A 367 -9.54 10.58 -1.68
CA LEU A 367 -10.68 10.59 -2.61
C LEU A 367 -11.27 11.98 -2.84
N TRP A 368 -10.93 12.94 -1.98
CA TRP A 368 -11.22 14.35 -2.20
C TRP A 368 -10.25 15.04 -3.18
N GLY A 369 -9.17 14.35 -3.57
CA GLY A 369 -8.27 14.78 -4.64
C GLY A 369 -7.15 15.71 -4.19
N LYS A 370 -7.46 16.86 -3.57
CA LYS A 370 -6.44 17.86 -3.16
C LYS A 370 -6.50 18.15 -1.68
N SER A 371 -5.35 18.09 -1.03
CA SER A 371 -5.16 18.45 0.37
C SER A 371 -4.52 19.83 0.49
N SER A 372 -4.79 20.51 1.62
CA SER A 372 -4.02 21.68 2.04
C SER A 372 -2.98 21.24 3.06
N SER A 373 -1.74 21.69 2.89
CA SER A 373 -0.69 21.43 3.86
C SER A 373 -1.00 22.08 5.21
N TYR A 374 -0.48 21.50 6.28
CA TYR A 374 -0.36 22.20 7.55
C TYR A 374 0.49 23.47 7.38
N ASN A 375 0.21 24.48 8.20
CA ASN A 375 0.98 25.71 8.22
C ASN A 375 2.39 25.45 8.75
N ILE A 376 3.39 25.67 7.91
CA ILE A 376 4.79 25.61 8.27
C ILE A 376 5.34 27.02 8.16
N SER A 377 5.79 27.59 9.29
CA SER A 377 6.44 28.90 9.32
C SER A 377 5.64 30.02 8.64
N GLY A 378 4.31 29.97 8.74
CA GLY A 378 3.40 30.95 8.13
C GLY A 378 2.98 30.64 6.69
N ARG A 379 3.44 29.52 6.11
CA ARG A 379 3.21 29.16 4.70
C ARG A 379 2.39 27.86 4.58
N GLN A 380 1.54 27.79 3.56
CA GLN A 380 0.73 26.63 3.20
C GLN A 380 0.66 26.47 1.69
N ILE A 381 0.55 25.24 1.22
CA ILE A 381 0.34 24.89 -0.19
C ILE A 381 -0.91 24.01 -0.34
N ASN A 382 -1.44 23.94 -1.56
CA ASN A 382 -2.39 22.92 -1.95
C ASN A 382 -1.68 21.86 -2.80
N THR A 383 -2.04 20.60 -2.61
CA THR A 383 -1.42 19.48 -3.32
C THR A 383 -1.95 19.31 -4.74
N THR A 384 -1.21 18.54 -5.53
CA THR A 384 -1.60 18.05 -6.84
C THR A 384 -2.37 16.74 -6.69
N PRO A 385 -3.56 16.61 -7.28
CA PRO A 385 -4.34 15.38 -7.20
C PRO A 385 -3.66 14.30 -8.05
N VAL A 386 -3.79 13.06 -7.61
CA VAL A 386 -3.32 11.90 -8.37
C VAL A 386 -4.24 11.71 -9.59
N ASP A 387 -3.67 11.52 -10.78
CA ASP A 387 -4.47 11.19 -11.98
C ASP A 387 -4.93 9.73 -11.89
N ILE A 388 -6.22 9.48 -11.72
CA ILE A 388 -6.81 8.13 -11.70
C ILE A 388 -7.57 7.80 -12.99
N SER A 389 -7.70 8.76 -13.91
CA SER A 389 -8.49 8.59 -15.13
C SER A 389 -7.76 7.66 -16.11
N MET A 390 -8.48 6.67 -16.65
CA MET A 390 -7.92 5.77 -17.66
C MET A 390 -7.59 6.55 -18.94
N PRO A 391 -6.34 6.49 -19.44
CA PRO A 391 -5.99 7.20 -20.66
C PRO A 391 -6.67 6.59 -21.89
N GLY A 392 -7.22 7.43 -22.77
CA GLY A 392 -7.86 6.95 -23.99
C GLY A 392 -6.90 6.39 -25.05
N TYR A 393 -5.60 6.71 -24.99
CA TYR A 393 -4.63 6.44 -26.06
C TYR A 393 -3.32 5.78 -25.59
N LYS A 394 -3.12 5.59 -24.29
CA LYS A 394 -2.02 4.83 -23.68
C LYS A 394 -2.57 3.89 -22.60
N GLU A 395 -1.77 2.93 -22.17
CA GLU A 395 -2.08 2.18 -20.96
C GLU A 395 -1.74 3.04 -19.71
N TYR A 396 -2.48 2.82 -18.62
CA TYR A 396 -2.41 3.72 -17.46
C TYR A 396 -1.02 3.73 -16.79
N CYS A 397 -0.36 2.58 -16.62
CA CYS A 397 0.97 2.52 -16.01
C CYS A 397 2.06 3.07 -16.95
N ASP A 398 1.88 2.99 -18.27
CA ASP A 398 2.76 3.67 -19.22
C ASP A 398 2.70 5.20 -19.06
N LYS A 399 1.53 5.76 -18.74
CA LYS A 399 1.31 7.20 -18.50
C LYS A 399 1.70 7.61 -17.07
N ASN A 400 1.37 6.78 -16.09
CA ASN A 400 1.50 7.04 -14.65
C ASN A 400 2.40 5.98 -13.98
N PRO A 401 3.68 5.86 -14.38
CA PRO A 401 4.57 4.81 -13.88
C PRO A 401 4.82 4.92 -12.37
N ASP A 402 4.79 6.14 -11.81
CA ASP A 402 4.99 6.37 -10.39
C ASP A 402 3.82 5.84 -9.53
N VAL A 403 2.58 6.06 -9.95
CA VAL A 403 1.40 5.48 -9.30
C VAL A 403 1.46 3.94 -9.36
N CYS A 404 2.02 3.40 -10.44
CA CYS A 404 2.18 1.97 -10.60
C CYS A 404 3.37 1.36 -9.84
N LYS A 405 4.17 2.13 -9.10
CA LYS A 405 5.15 1.57 -8.14
C LYS A 405 4.49 1.07 -6.87
N TYR A 406 3.33 1.61 -6.50
CA TYR A 406 2.55 1.14 -5.36
C TYR A 406 2.01 -0.27 -5.63
N ASN A 407 2.21 -1.18 -4.69
CA ASN A 407 1.58 -2.50 -4.69
C ASN A 407 0.31 -2.54 -3.83
N ILE A 408 0.11 -1.53 -2.97
CA ILE A 408 -1.14 -1.28 -2.24
C ILE A 408 -1.53 0.19 -2.39
N ILE A 409 -2.79 0.45 -2.70
CA ILE A 409 -3.39 1.79 -2.62
C ILE A 409 -4.51 1.75 -1.59
N VAL A 410 -4.50 2.70 -0.66
CA VAL A 410 -5.49 2.82 0.41
C VAL A 410 -6.34 4.06 0.14
N ALA A 411 -7.55 3.87 -0.39
CA ALA A 411 -8.47 4.95 -0.70
C ALA A 411 -9.02 5.56 0.59
N ALA A 412 -8.77 6.84 0.82
CA ALA A 412 -9.18 7.60 2.00
C ALA A 412 -10.26 8.62 1.60
N TYR A 413 -11.49 8.61 2.11
CA TYR A 413 -12.05 7.75 3.15
C TYR A 413 -13.49 7.32 2.84
N ALA A 414 -13.89 6.21 3.45
CA ALA A 414 -15.29 5.94 3.80
C ALA A 414 -15.57 6.49 5.21
N ARG A 415 -16.64 7.27 5.35
CA ARG A 415 -17.09 7.84 6.63
C ARG A 415 -18.42 7.22 7.05
N TYR A 416 -18.67 7.10 8.35
CA TYR A 416 -19.95 6.63 8.88
C TYR A 416 -20.79 7.78 9.43
N THR A 417 -22.08 7.78 9.11
CA THR A 417 -23.07 8.67 9.72
C THR A 417 -24.27 7.87 10.21
N ASN A 418 -24.85 8.27 11.34
CA ASN A 418 -26.00 7.55 11.92
C ASN A 418 -27.25 7.55 11.02
N SER A 419 -27.37 8.52 10.11
CA SER A 419 -28.54 8.66 9.22
C SER A 419 -28.41 7.93 7.88
N LYS A 420 -27.18 7.76 7.37
CA LYS A 420 -26.95 7.19 6.02
C LYS A 420 -26.03 5.97 5.99
N GLY A 421 -25.44 5.59 7.12
CA GLY A 421 -24.43 4.54 7.18
C GLY A 421 -23.09 5.01 6.60
N PHE A 422 -22.34 4.07 6.01
CA PHE A 422 -21.07 4.34 5.33
C PHE A 422 -21.28 5.00 3.96
N GLU A 423 -20.51 6.05 3.68
CA GLU A 423 -20.43 6.75 2.39
C GLU A 423 -18.96 7.09 2.04
N LEU A 424 -18.62 7.12 0.75
CA LEU A 424 -17.32 7.63 0.28
C LEU A 424 -17.28 9.16 0.34
N SER A 425 -16.15 9.71 0.78
CA SER A 425 -15.92 11.15 0.87
C SER A 425 -15.12 11.68 -0.32
N PHE A 426 -15.83 12.16 -1.35
CA PHE A 426 -15.23 12.78 -2.54
C PHE A 426 -15.05 14.31 -2.43
N ASN A 427 -15.44 14.90 -1.31
CA ASN A 427 -15.34 16.34 -1.07
C ASN A 427 -14.25 16.63 -0.04
N ASP A 428 -13.54 17.76 -0.19
CA ASP A 428 -12.46 18.17 0.70
C ASP A 428 -12.90 18.20 2.18
N GLU A 429 -12.08 17.60 3.06
CA GLU A 429 -12.26 17.73 4.51
C GLU A 429 -12.19 19.20 4.99
N ASN A 430 -11.56 20.09 4.21
CA ASN A 430 -11.36 21.51 4.54
C ASN A 430 -12.31 22.48 3.80
N GLY A 431 -13.31 21.98 3.08
CA GLY A 431 -14.49 22.75 2.67
C GLY A 431 -14.24 23.97 1.78
N SER A 432 -13.92 23.77 0.49
CA SER A 432 -14.30 24.72 -0.59
C SER A 432 -13.96 24.23 -2.01
N SER A 433 -14.30 22.99 -2.40
CA SER A 433 -14.14 22.63 -3.82
C SER A 433 -15.16 21.60 -4.34
N ASN A 434 -15.33 21.64 -5.65
CA ASN A 434 -16.14 20.71 -6.43
C ASN A 434 -15.48 19.33 -6.42
N LYS A 435 -16.30 18.28 -6.33
CA LYS A 435 -15.93 16.87 -6.52
C LYS A 435 -14.90 16.71 -7.65
N LEU A 436 -13.68 16.27 -7.31
CA LEU A 436 -12.56 16.13 -8.25
C LEU A 436 -12.52 14.77 -8.96
N TYR A 437 -12.87 13.70 -8.25
CA TYR A 437 -12.91 12.35 -8.80
C TYR A 437 -14.34 11.88 -9.03
N ASP A 438 -14.57 11.23 -10.17
CA ASP A 438 -15.83 10.55 -10.43
C ASP A 438 -15.82 9.10 -9.90
N PRO A 439 -16.93 8.60 -9.30
CA PRO A 439 -17.07 7.23 -8.87
C PRO A 439 -16.80 6.19 -9.96
N ASP A 440 -17.19 6.46 -11.20
CA ASP A 440 -16.97 5.50 -12.29
C ASP A 440 -15.51 5.49 -12.72
N GLU A 441 -14.82 6.65 -12.72
CA GLU A 441 -13.37 6.69 -12.89
C GLU A 441 -12.64 5.91 -11.78
N LEU A 442 -13.10 6.04 -10.53
CA LEU A 442 -12.52 5.29 -9.41
C LEU A 442 -12.73 3.78 -9.57
N LYS A 443 -13.90 3.33 -10.02
CA LYS A 443 -14.16 1.91 -10.32
C LYS A 443 -13.22 1.38 -11.40
N GLU A 444 -13.06 2.12 -12.49
CA GLU A 444 -12.15 1.75 -13.57
C GLU A 444 -10.70 1.66 -13.09
N PHE A 445 -10.26 2.64 -12.30
CA PHE A 445 -8.94 2.64 -11.68
C PHE A 445 -8.72 1.43 -10.75
N ILE A 446 -9.68 1.12 -9.88
CA ILE A 446 -9.59 -0.04 -8.99
C ILE A 446 -9.51 -1.34 -9.80
N GLY A 447 -10.39 -1.51 -10.79
CA GLY A 447 -10.39 -2.69 -11.66
C GLY A 447 -9.06 -2.87 -12.38
N TYR A 448 -8.52 -1.78 -12.94
CA TYR A 448 -7.21 -1.77 -13.57
C TYR A 448 -6.09 -2.15 -12.60
N MET A 449 -6.00 -1.51 -11.42
CA MET A 449 -4.90 -1.80 -10.48
C MET A 449 -4.96 -3.24 -9.95
N LYS A 450 -6.16 -3.77 -9.66
CA LYS A 450 -6.35 -5.17 -9.25
C LYS A 450 -5.89 -6.15 -10.30
N SER A 451 -6.24 -5.89 -11.56
CA SER A 451 -5.84 -6.75 -12.66
C SER A 451 -4.32 -6.77 -12.93
N LYS A 452 -3.58 -5.79 -12.40
CA LYS A 452 -2.11 -5.73 -12.37
C LYS A 452 -1.50 -6.37 -11.10
N GLY A 453 -2.31 -7.07 -10.31
CA GLY A 453 -1.87 -7.71 -9.06
C GLY A 453 -1.62 -6.76 -7.90
N LYS A 454 -2.22 -5.56 -7.95
CA LYS A 454 -2.15 -4.58 -6.86
C LYS A 454 -3.38 -4.67 -5.98
N HIS A 455 -3.23 -4.32 -4.72
CA HIS A 455 -4.34 -4.26 -3.78
C HIS A 455 -4.87 -2.83 -3.70
N VAL A 456 -6.20 -2.68 -3.75
CA VAL A 456 -6.85 -1.38 -3.52
C VAL A 456 -7.85 -1.55 -2.39
N LEU A 457 -7.53 -0.92 -1.27
CA LEU A 457 -8.28 -1.02 -0.01
C LEU A 457 -9.13 0.24 0.18
N ILE A 458 -10.30 0.12 0.77
CA ILE A 458 -11.05 1.27 1.27
C ILE A 458 -10.70 1.52 2.75
N SER A 459 -10.34 2.75 3.10
CA SER A 459 -10.05 3.15 4.47
C SER A 459 -11.28 3.74 5.14
N PHE A 460 -11.70 3.15 6.25
CA PHE A 460 -12.66 3.76 7.18
C PHE A 460 -11.91 4.67 8.13
N GLY A 461 -12.24 5.97 8.14
CA GLY A 461 -11.55 6.94 8.98
C GLY A 461 -11.93 8.37 8.66
N GLY A 462 -11.00 9.30 8.94
CA GLY A 462 -11.17 10.73 8.73
C GLY A 462 -11.67 11.47 9.98
N LYS A 463 -11.30 12.75 10.08
CA LYS A 463 -11.51 13.59 11.29
C LYS A 463 -12.98 13.75 11.67
N SER A 464 -13.87 13.63 10.69
CA SER A 464 -15.33 13.76 10.85
C SER A 464 -16.07 12.45 11.05
N SER A 465 -15.37 11.31 11.03
CA SER A 465 -16.00 10.00 11.19
C SER A 465 -16.22 9.67 12.67
N HIS A 466 -17.37 9.05 12.97
CA HIS A 466 -17.70 8.54 14.29
C HIS A 466 -18.29 7.15 14.14
N ILE A 467 -17.99 6.22 15.05
CA ILE A 467 -18.60 4.90 15.07
C ILE A 467 -19.05 4.58 16.48
N ASP A 468 -20.27 4.07 16.59
CA ASP A 468 -20.74 3.43 17.80
C ASP A 468 -20.74 1.92 17.57
N TRP A 469 -19.81 1.22 18.23
CA TRP A 469 -19.66 -0.22 18.10
C TRP A 469 -20.90 -1.00 18.55
N GLN A 470 -21.78 -0.44 19.38
CA GLN A 470 -23.04 -1.10 19.76
C GLN A 470 -24.03 -1.12 18.61
N THR A 471 -24.16 0.00 17.90
CA THR A 471 -25.26 0.21 16.93
C THR A 471 -24.82 0.13 15.47
N VAL A 472 -23.52 0.21 15.16
CA VAL A 472 -23.02 0.20 13.78
C VAL A 472 -23.51 -1.01 12.98
N ASN A 473 -23.92 -0.73 11.74
CA ASN A 473 -24.22 -1.71 10.69
C ASN A 473 -23.24 -1.51 9.51
N PHE A 474 -22.65 -2.61 9.02
CA PHE A 474 -21.69 -2.63 7.92
C PHE A 474 -22.29 -2.94 6.54
N ASP A 475 -23.60 -3.15 6.40
CA ASP A 475 -24.23 -3.51 5.13
C ASP A 475 -23.89 -2.52 4.00
N SER A 476 -23.95 -1.21 4.27
CA SER A 476 -23.60 -0.21 3.25
C SER A 476 -22.10 -0.19 2.91
N LEU A 477 -21.21 -0.56 3.86
CA LEU A 477 -19.78 -0.72 3.57
C LEU A 477 -19.54 -1.94 2.68
N ILE A 478 -20.27 -3.05 2.90
CA ILE A 478 -20.21 -4.24 2.03
C ILE A 478 -20.66 -3.87 0.62
N HIS A 479 -21.71 -3.06 0.48
CA HIS A 479 -22.15 -2.55 -0.82
C HIS A 479 -21.08 -1.70 -1.49
N ILE A 480 -20.49 -0.71 -0.78
CA ILE A 480 -19.39 0.10 -1.33
C ILE A 480 -18.22 -0.78 -1.80
N VAL A 481 -17.82 -1.77 -1.00
CA VAL A 481 -16.73 -2.68 -1.36
C VAL A 481 -17.03 -3.44 -2.65
N LYS A 482 -18.24 -3.98 -2.79
CA LYS A 482 -18.66 -4.75 -3.97
C LYS A 482 -18.83 -3.85 -5.20
N ASP A 483 -19.48 -2.71 -5.04
CA ASP A 483 -19.83 -1.79 -6.14
C ASP A 483 -18.59 -1.12 -6.74
N PHE A 484 -17.60 -0.81 -5.90
CA PHE A 484 -16.32 -0.23 -6.35
C PHE A 484 -15.25 -1.28 -6.68
N GLY A 485 -15.46 -2.53 -6.26
CA GLY A 485 -14.52 -3.62 -6.51
C GLY A 485 -13.28 -3.60 -5.61
N PHE A 486 -13.30 -2.92 -4.45
CA PHE A 486 -12.20 -2.96 -3.48
C PHE A 486 -11.92 -4.41 -3.05
N ASN A 487 -10.66 -4.74 -2.78
CA ASN A 487 -10.24 -6.09 -2.33
C ASN A 487 -9.68 -6.11 -0.90
N GLY A 488 -9.90 -5.04 -0.14
CA GLY A 488 -9.74 -5.05 1.30
C GLY A 488 -10.29 -3.81 1.98
N ILE A 489 -10.27 -3.83 3.31
CA ILE A 489 -10.69 -2.73 4.18
C ILE A 489 -9.55 -2.39 5.13
N ASN A 490 -9.27 -1.10 5.25
CA ASN A 490 -8.42 -0.52 6.27
C ASN A 490 -9.25 0.18 7.35
N PHE A 491 -8.96 -0.06 8.62
CA PHE A 491 -9.56 0.67 9.74
C PHE A 491 -8.57 1.70 10.30
N ASP A 492 -8.76 2.96 9.89
CA ASP A 492 -8.05 4.15 10.36
C ASP A 492 -8.93 4.89 11.39
N LEU A 493 -9.07 4.28 12.57
CA LEU A 493 -10.05 4.70 13.57
C LEU A 493 -9.67 6.06 14.18
N PRO A 494 -10.54 7.08 14.12
CA PRO A 494 -10.33 8.31 14.88
C PRO A 494 -10.37 8.02 16.38
N LYS A 495 -9.78 8.88 17.21
CA LYS A 495 -9.73 8.71 18.68
C LYS A 495 -11.10 8.43 19.33
N THR A 496 -12.18 9.00 18.80
CA THR A 496 -13.55 8.79 19.30
C THR A 496 -14.11 7.40 18.98
N ALA A 497 -13.52 6.70 18.01
CA ALA A 497 -13.90 5.37 17.54
C ALA A 497 -13.04 4.26 18.18
N VAL A 498 -11.93 4.59 18.84
CA VAL A 498 -11.13 3.59 19.56
C VAL A 498 -11.94 3.08 20.76
N PRO A 499 -12.06 1.75 20.98
CA PRO A 499 -12.77 1.20 22.12
C PRO A 499 -12.24 1.74 23.45
N LYS A 500 -13.14 1.99 24.40
CA LYS A 500 -12.80 2.57 25.72
C LYS A 500 -12.50 1.54 26.79
N ASP A 501 -12.97 0.31 26.60
CA ASP A 501 -12.88 -0.80 27.53
C ASP A 501 -12.94 -2.14 26.79
N GLU A 502 -12.58 -3.21 27.49
CA GLU A 502 -12.51 -4.57 26.97
C GLU A 502 -13.84 -5.04 26.36
N LYS A 503 -14.98 -4.68 26.98
CA LYS A 503 -16.30 -5.06 26.49
C LYS A 503 -16.59 -4.43 25.13
N GLN A 504 -16.27 -3.15 24.96
CA GLN A 504 -16.40 -2.48 23.66
C GLN A 504 -15.42 -3.05 22.64
N ALA A 505 -14.18 -3.37 23.04
CA ALA A 505 -13.19 -3.98 22.16
C ALA A 505 -13.65 -5.35 21.63
N GLN A 506 -14.21 -6.19 22.50
CA GLN A 506 -14.81 -7.48 22.12
C GLN A 506 -15.98 -7.31 21.13
N ILE A 507 -16.87 -6.34 21.38
CA ILE A 507 -18.01 -6.07 20.49
C ILE A 507 -17.55 -5.58 19.12
N ALA A 508 -16.60 -4.65 19.09
CA ALA A 508 -15.98 -4.15 17.87
C ALA A 508 -15.31 -5.29 17.08
N ALA A 509 -14.49 -6.11 17.74
CA ALA A 509 -13.82 -7.27 17.15
C ALA A 509 -14.82 -8.29 16.57
N LEU A 510 -15.90 -8.59 17.30
CA LEU A 510 -16.96 -9.50 16.82
C LEU A 510 -17.62 -8.97 15.55
N LYS A 511 -17.93 -7.68 15.49
CA LYS A 511 -18.56 -7.08 14.30
C LYS A 511 -17.61 -7.04 13.10
N ILE A 512 -16.34 -6.67 13.31
CA ILE A 512 -15.32 -6.68 12.25
C ILE A 512 -15.08 -8.11 11.75
N ASN A 513 -15.00 -9.10 12.64
CA ASN A 513 -14.84 -10.50 12.26
C ASN A 513 -16.01 -10.98 11.39
N ARG A 514 -17.25 -10.64 11.74
CA ARG A 514 -18.43 -10.98 10.92
C ARG A 514 -18.36 -10.32 9.54
N LEU A 515 -18.05 -9.03 9.48
CA LEU A 515 -17.87 -8.30 8.22
C LEU A 515 -16.85 -9.00 7.31
N ILE A 516 -15.67 -9.30 7.85
CA ILE A 516 -14.59 -9.92 7.07
C ILE A 516 -14.90 -11.36 6.69
N MET A 517 -15.61 -12.13 7.53
CA MET A 517 -16.12 -13.45 7.14
C MET A 517 -17.07 -13.36 5.95
N THR A 518 -18.00 -12.39 5.95
CA THR A 518 -18.94 -12.17 4.85
C THR A 518 -18.21 -11.80 3.55
N LEU A 519 -17.23 -10.90 3.61
CA LEU A 519 -16.46 -10.48 2.42
C LEU A 519 -15.56 -11.61 1.90
N ARG A 520 -14.95 -12.39 2.80
CA ARG A 520 -14.11 -13.54 2.43
C ARG A 520 -14.88 -14.73 1.86
N HIS A 521 -16.19 -14.78 2.06
CA HIS A 521 -17.03 -15.79 1.41
C HIS A 521 -17.06 -15.59 -0.12
N SER A 522 -17.14 -14.33 -0.58
CA SER A 522 -17.09 -13.98 -2.00
C SER A 522 -15.67 -13.87 -2.56
N ASP A 523 -14.72 -13.40 -1.76
CA ASP A 523 -13.32 -13.26 -2.17
C ASP A 523 -12.40 -13.82 -1.07
N LYS A 524 -11.96 -15.07 -1.25
CA LYS A 524 -11.10 -15.76 -0.27
C LYS A 524 -9.82 -14.99 0.08
N ASN A 525 -9.39 -14.07 -0.79
CA ASN A 525 -8.17 -13.27 -0.63
C ASN A 525 -8.44 -11.85 -0.14
N PHE A 526 -9.64 -11.54 0.37
CA PHE A 526 -9.99 -10.20 0.85
C PHE A 526 -9.17 -9.78 2.08
N TRP A 527 -8.60 -8.57 2.02
CA TRP A 527 -7.68 -8.06 3.04
C TRP A 527 -8.36 -7.29 4.18
N LEU A 528 -7.83 -7.47 5.38
CA LEU A 528 -8.14 -6.68 6.56
C LEU A 528 -6.87 -6.00 7.05
N THR A 529 -6.88 -4.68 7.17
CA THR A 529 -5.75 -3.90 7.69
C THR A 529 -6.21 -2.84 8.69
N PHE A 530 -5.27 -2.30 9.46
CA PHE A 530 -5.52 -1.25 10.46
C PHE A 530 -4.45 -0.17 10.38
N SER A 531 -4.82 1.06 10.69
CA SER A 531 -3.92 2.21 10.77
C SER A 531 -3.88 2.88 12.15
N PRO A 532 -3.38 2.21 13.20
CA PRO A 532 -3.23 2.82 14.51
C PRO A 532 -2.10 3.86 14.53
N GLU A 533 -2.23 4.90 15.36
CA GLU A 533 -1.10 5.70 15.82
C GLU A 533 -0.13 4.84 16.64
N TRP A 534 1.18 5.12 16.54
CA TRP A 534 2.22 4.31 17.17
C TRP A 534 2.08 4.22 18.70
N ASP A 535 1.57 5.28 19.33
CA ASP A 535 1.40 5.40 20.79
C ASP A 535 0.18 4.64 21.34
N TYR A 536 -0.67 4.10 20.46
CA TYR A 536 -1.66 3.08 20.81
C TYR A 536 -1.09 1.66 20.80
N ILE A 537 0.04 1.43 20.13
CA ILE A 537 0.64 0.10 19.97
C ILE A 537 1.84 -0.08 20.89
N VAL A 538 2.73 0.90 20.95
CA VAL A 538 3.86 0.94 21.88
C VAL A 538 3.60 2.00 22.93
N ALA A 539 3.57 1.58 24.20
CA ALA A 539 3.33 2.47 25.33
C ALA A 539 4.44 3.53 25.43
N PRO A 540 4.13 4.84 25.30
CA PRO A 540 5.13 5.89 25.44
C PRO A 540 5.70 5.97 26.86
N LEU A 541 6.88 6.56 26.99
CA LEU A 541 7.47 6.89 28.28
C LEU A 541 6.65 7.96 29.00
N ALA A 542 6.23 7.65 30.23
CA ALA A 542 5.59 8.59 31.13
C ALA A 542 6.54 9.75 31.49
N LYS A 543 5.99 10.81 32.10
CA LYS A 543 6.76 12.02 32.47
C LYS A 543 7.97 11.75 33.38
N ASN A 544 8.00 10.61 34.07
CA ASN A 544 9.13 10.20 34.89
C ASN A 544 10.31 9.61 34.06
N ASN A 545 10.17 9.53 32.74
CA ASN A 545 11.13 8.96 31.78
C ASN A 545 11.60 7.53 32.13
N LYS A 546 10.76 6.76 32.84
CA LYS A 546 11.08 5.39 33.28
C LYS A 546 9.97 4.39 33.00
N ASP A 547 8.73 4.80 33.21
CA ASP A 547 7.59 3.89 33.06
C ASP A 547 6.98 4.02 31.66
N ASN A 548 6.82 2.91 30.95
CA ASN A 548 6.02 2.87 29.73
C ASN A 548 4.52 2.71 30.10
N MET A 549 3.68 3.65 29.66
CA MET A 549 2.23 3.67 29.94
C MET A 549 1.42 3.96 28.68
N TYR A 550 0.40 3.15 28.39
CA TYR A 550 -0.45 3.40 27.23
C TYR A 550 -1.26 4.69 27.36
N VAL A 551 -1.41 5.41 26.25
CA VAL A 551 -2.36 6.51 26.13
C VAL A 551 -3.80 5.97 26.12
N SER A 552 -4.01 4.81 25.50
CA SER A 552 -5.25 4.03 25.51
C SER A 552 -4.95 2.57 25.21
N HIS A 553 -5.41 1.63 26.05
CA HIS A 553 -5.20 0.19 25.84
C HIS A 553 -6.21 -0.45 24.86
N GLY A 554 -7.33 0.22 24.58
CA GLY A 554 -8.45 -0.39 23.84
C GLY A 554 -8.16 -0.75 22.37
N TYR A 555 -7.16 -0.12 21.73
CA TYR A 555 -6.74 -0.51 20.38
C TYR A 555 -5.98 -1.85 20.39
N VAL A 556 -5.14 -2.07 21.40
CA VAL A 556 -4.44 -3.35 21.60
C VAL A 556 -5.44 -4.47 21.85
N GLU A 557 -6.39 -4.26 22.77
CA GLU A 557 -7.47 -5.22 23.04
C GLU A 557 -8.29 -5.53 21.79
N LEU A 558 -8.58 -4.54 20.96
CA LEU A 558 -9.30 -4.75 19.70
C LEU A 558 -8.54 -5.68 18.76
N LEU A 559 -7.26 -5.40 18.52
CA LEU A 559 -6.44 -6.20 17.61
C LEU A 559 -6.23 -7.63 18.14
N ASP A 560 -6.05 -7.79 19.44
CA ASP A 560 -5.92 -9.10 20.09
C ASP A 560 -7.21 -9.93 19.96
N ASN A 561 -8.38 -9.32 20.25
CA ASN A 561 -9.69 -9.97 20.10
C ASN A 561 -10.03 -10.34 18.65
N ILE A 562 -9.53 -9.60 17.66
CA ILE A 562 -9.68 -9.97 16.24
C ILE A 562 -8.78 -11.18 15.92
N GLY A 563 -7.55 -11.14 16.41
CA GLY A 563 -6.50 -12.12 16.18
C GLY A 563 -5.63 -11.75 14.98
N MET A 564 -4.32 -11.63 15.23
CA MET A 564 -3.33 -11.20 14.23
C MET A 564 -3.25 -12.13 13.00
N SER A 565 -3.71 -13.38 13.09
CA SER A 565 -3.78 -14.31 11.95
C SER A 565 -4.75 -13.85 10.86
N LYS A 566 -5.80 -13.11 11.21
CA LYS A 566 -6.82 -12.62 10.27
C LYS A 566 -6.46 -11.28 9.63
N ILE A 567 -5.53 -10.54 10.21
CA ILE A 567 -5.08 -9.22 9.77
C ILE A 567 -3.94 -9.40 8.78
N ASN A 568 -4.00 -8.75 7.63
CA ASN A 568 -2.97 -8.83 6.59
C ASN A 568 -1.78 -7.94 6.94
N TYR A 569 -2.03 -6.66 7.26
CA TYR A 569 -1.02 -5.68 7.61
C TYR A 569 -1.52 -4.69 8.67
N ILE A 570 -0.59 -4.17 9.47
CA ILE A 570 -0.76 -3.00 10.34
C ILE A 570 0.02 -1.86 9.70
N PHE A 571 -0.70 -0.88 9.18
CA PHE A 571 -0.17 0.39 8.67
C PHE A 571 0.01 1.35 9.85
N LEU A 572 1.08 1.18 10.62
CA LEU A 572 1.35 1.96 11.82
C LEU A 572 1.65 3.42 11.45
N ASN A 573 0.81 4.36 11.88
CA ASN A 573 1.06 5.79 11.76
C ASN A 573 2.19 6.18 12.71
N THR A 574 3.37 6.51 12.16
CA THR A 574 4.58 6.78 12.96
C THR A 574 4.75 8.24 13.33
N PHE A 575 3.71 9.05 13.10
CA PHE A 575 3.61 10.45 13.45
C PHE A 575 2.43 10.65 14.40
N SER A 576 2.51 11.65 15.28
CA SER A 576 1.43 12.05 16.18
C SER A 576 1.47 13.55 16.47
N GLU A 577 0.42 14.08 17.09
CA GLU A 577 0.36 15.48 17.55
C GLU A 577 1.44 15.81 18.60
N ARG A 578 2.11 14.80 19.18
CA ARG A 578 3.09 14.95 20.27
C ARG A 578 4.46 14.40 19.84
N PRO A 579 5.24 15.14 19.03
CA PRO A 579 6.55 14.68 18.57
C PRO A 579 7.60 14.50 19.69
N ALA A 580 7.33 14.99 20.90
CA ALA A 580 8.19 14.81 22.07
C ALA A 580 7.92 13.51 22.85
N ASP A 581 6.82 12.82 22.55
CA ASP A 581 6.55 11.50 23.11
C ASP A 581 7.58 10.51 22.56
N ALA A 582 8.02 9.59 23.41
CA ALA A 582 9.24 8.82 23.18
C ALA A 582 9.12 7.40 23.70
N ILE A 583 10.01 6.55 23.21
CA ILE A 583 10.19 5.16 23.65
C ILE A 583 11.63 4.94 24.11
N LEU A 584 11.91 3.81 24.73
CA LEU A 584 13.29 3.35 24.90
C LEU A 584 13.78 2.81 23.56
N GLY A 585 14.88 3.39 23.06
CA GLY A 585 15.46 3.04 21.78
C GLY A 585 16.57 2.01 21.87
N LEU A 586 17.10 1.64 20.71
CA LEU A 586 18.18 0.65 20.56
C LEU A 586 19.55 1.10 21.12
N TYR A 587 19.68 2.36 21.51
CA TYR A 587 20.91 2.94 22.05
C TYR A 587 21.02 2.72 23.55
N LYS A 588 22.25 2.56 24.05
CA LYS A 588 22.55 2.42 25.47
C LYS A 588 23.49 3.50 25.96
N ASP A 589 23.27 3.96 27.18
CA ASP A 589 24.17 4.90 27.86
C ASP A 589 25.44 4.20 28.37
N GLN A 590 26.35 4.97 28.99
CA GLN A 590 27.59 4.46 29.57
C GLN A 590 27.38 3.42 30.69
N LYS A 591 26.16 3.35 31.25
CA LYS A 591 25.77 2.38 32.29
C LYS A 591 25.11 1.13 31.69
N GLY A 592 24.89 1.12 30.38
CA GLY A 592 24.25 0.01 29.66
C GLY A 592 22.72 0.07 29.65
N GLU A 593 22.12 1.18 30.10
CA GLU A 593 20.68 1.40 30.14
C GLU A 593 20.19 1.96 28.79
N PHE A 594 18.99 1.56 28.37
CA PHE A 594 18.43 2.05 27.10
C PHE A 594 18.11 3.54 27.17
N ILE A 595 18.37 4.24 26.07
CA ILE A 595 18.19 5.69 25.96
C ILE A 595 16.81 6.01 25.37
N LYS A 596 16.17 7.04 25.92
CA LYS A 596 14.94 7.62 25.37
C LYS A 596 15.18 8.16 23.96
N ILE A 597 14.30 7.82 23.02
CA ILE A 597 14.31 8.35 21.66
C ILE A 597 12.91 8.82 21.26
N SER A 598 12.80 10.04 20.78
CA SER A 598 11.60 10.66 20.22
C SER A 598 11.81 11.02 18.74
N PRO A 599 10.75 11.31 17.98
CA PRO A 599 10.88 11.89 16.65
C PRO A 599 11.79 13.14 16.60
N LEU A 600 11.83 13.95 17.66
CA LEU A 600 12.68 15.15 17.74
C LEU A 600 14.18 14.85 17.83
N ASP A 601 14.57 13.64 18.24
CA ASP A 601 15.97 13.22 18.37
C ASP A 601 16.56 12.69 17.04
N GLY A 602 15.71 12.62 16.00
CA GLY A 602 15.99 12.06 14.68
C GLY A 602 14.90 11.06 14.30
N TYR A 603 14.13 11.38 13.26
CA TYR A 603 12.99 10.55 12.86
C TYR A 603 13.43 9.17 12.35
N ASP A 604 14.56 9.10 11.67
CA ASP A 604 15.23 7.86 11.27
C ASP A 604 15.56 6.95 12.46
N LYS A 605 16.15 7.51 13.52
CA LYS A 605 16.51 6.79 14.75
C LYS A 605 15.28 6.32 15.50
N PHE A 606 14.24 7.15 15.51
CA PHE A 606 12.96 6.82 16.11
C PHE A 606 12.30 5.64 15.38
N LEU A 607 12.22 5.66 14.04
CA LEU A 607 11.65 4.57 13.25
C LEU A 607 12.42 3.25 13.41
N ALA A 608 13.76 3.29 13.39
CA ALA A 608 14.57 2.12 13.65
C ALA A 608 14.34 1.54 15.05
N SER A 609 14.23 2.43 16.05
CA SER A 609 13.93 2.04 17.44
C SER A 609 12.52 1.51 17.62
N LEU A 610 11.53 2.04 16.89
CA LEU A 610 10.15 1.59 16.90
C LEU A 610 10.04 0.18 16.32
N ALA A 611 10.72 -0.11 15.20
CA ALA A 611 10.77 -1.46 14.65
C ALA A 611 11.48 -2.42 15.61
N TRP A 612 12.58 -1.99 16.22
CA TRP A 612 13.29 -2.79 17.21
C TRP A 612 12.40 -3.12 18.43
N ALA A 613 11.66 -2.13 18.95
CA ALA A 613 10.73 -2.29 20.05
C ALA A 613 9.61 -3.30 19.74
N LEU A 614 9.11 -3.31 18.50
CA LEU A 614 7.99 -4.16 18.09
C LEU A 614 8.38 -5.57 17.63
N THR A 615 9.60 -5.74 17.10
CA THR A 615 9.96 -6.95 16.34
C THR A 615 11.12 -7.74 16.92
N THR A 616 11.75 -7.26 17.99
CA THR A 616 12.82 -7.97 18.68
C THR A 616 12.44 -8.28 20.12
N PRO A 617 12.87 -9.44 20.66
CA PRO A 617 12.64 -9.76 22.07
C PRO A 617 13.24 -8.71 23.01
N GLN A 618 14.42 -8.17 22.68
CA GLN A 618 15.10 -7.19 23.50
C GLN A 618 14.34 -5.86 23.54
N GLY A 619 13.89 -5.37 22.39
CA GLY A 619 13.14 -4.12 22.31
C GLY A 619 11.75 -4.23 22.93
N PHE A 620 11.12 -5.39 22.77
CA PHE A 620 9.83 -5.69 23.39
C PHE A 620 9.90 -5.66 24.92
N GLU A 621 10.92 -6.32 25.50
CA GLU A 621 11.14 -6.30 26.95
C GLU A 621 11.55 -4.92 27.46
N ALA A 622 12.37 -4.18 26.70
CA ALA A 622 12.78 -2.83 27.08
C ALA A 622 11.60 -1.87 27.17
N ASN A 623 10.60 -2.01 26.29
CA ASN A 623 9.42 -1.16 26.26
C ASN A 623 8.18 -1.83 26.88
N HIS A 624 8.38 -2.81 27.76
CA HIS A 624 7.27 -3.49 28.40
C HIS A 624 6.49 -2.48 29.27
N PRO A 625 5.15 -2.42 29.13
CA PRO A 625 4.33 -1.50 29.90
C PRO A 625 4.36 -1.84 31.40
N LYS A 626 4.17 -0.81 32.24
CA LYS A 626 4.30 -0.92 33.70
C LYS A 626 3.26 -1.84 34.34
N TYR A 627 2.01 -1.80 33.88
CA TYR A 627 0.90 -2.52 34.50
C TYR A 627 0.60 -3.82 33.74
N GLU A 628 0.37 -4.92 34.45
CA GLU A 628 0.11 -6.23 33.82
C GLU A 628 -1.19 -6.28 33.00
N VAL A 629 -2.15 -5.41 33.32
CA VAL A 629 -3.40 -5.26 32.56
C VAL A 629 -3.16 -4.69 31.17
N ASP A 630 -2.08 -3.94 30.99
CA ASP A 630 -1.70 -3.26 29.76
C ASP A 630 -0.87 -4.19 28.86
N ARG A 631 -1.37 -5.37 28.50
CA ARG A 631 -0.55 -6.39 27.81
C ARG A 631 -0.10 -5.92 26.42
N PRO A 632 1.19 -5.92 26.08
CA PRO A 632 1.64 -5.48 24.76
C PRO A 632 1.23 -6.45 23.65
N ILE A 633 0.87 -5.93 22.47
CA ILE A 633 0.54 -6.74 21.30
C ILE A 633 1.79 -7.18 20.55
N LYS A 634 1.78 -8.42 20.06
CA LYS A 634 2.83 -8.96 19.20
C LYS A 634 2.42 -8.84 17.73
N ILE A 635 3.18 -8.05 16.98
CA ILE A 635 2.97 -7.85 15.54
C ILE A 635 4.12 -8.55 14.80
N PRO A 636 3.85 -9.55 13.94
CA PRO A 636 4.86 -10.13 13.07
C PRO A 636 5.51 -9.05 12.20
N ALA A 637 6.85 -9.06 12.09
CA ALA A 637 7.59 -8.07 11.30
C ALA A 637 7.09 -7.99 9.84
N ASN A 638 6.74 -9.13 9.24
CA ASN A 638 6.20 -9.20 7.87
C ASN A 638 4.75 -8.68 7.73
N LYS A 639 4.12 -8.23 8.81
CA LYS A 639 2.81 -7.54 8.81
C LYS A 639 2.91 -6.07 9.23
N LEU A 640 4.07 -5.60 9.67
CA LEU A 640 4.27 -4.24 10.17
C LEU A 640 4.69 -3.30 9.04
N VAL A 641 3.85 -2.33 8.68
CA VAL A 641 4.15 -1.32 7.66
C VAL A 641 4.19 0.04 8.32
N PHE A 642 5.23 0.83 8.08
CA PHE A 642 5.33 2.18 8.63
C PHE A 642 4.71 3.21 7.70
N VAL A 643 3.68 3.90 8.18
CA VAL A 643 3.07 5.04 7.48
C VAL A 643 3.85 6.29 7.84
N VAL A 644 4.53 6.85 6.85
CA VAL A 644 5.34 8.06 6.99
C VAL A 644 4.75 9.18 6.13
N PRO A 645 4.91 10.45 6.52
CA PRO A 645 4.45 11.56 5.70
C PRO A 645 5.24 11.64 4.39
N ALA A 646 4.55 11.86 3.28
CA ALA A 646 5.18 11.95 1.96
C ALA A 646 6.09 13.18 1.84
N THR A 647 5.68 14.30 2.44
CA THR A 647 6.39 15.58 2.39
C THR A 647 6.27 16.32 3.71
N LYS A 648 7.06 17.39 3.85
CA LYS A 648 6.84 18.41 4.85
C LYS A 648 5.44 19.01 4.71
N GLY A 649 4.78 19.30 5.83
CA GLY A 649 3.42 19.87 5.84
C GLY A 649 2.29 18.87 5.56
N ALA A 650 2.57 17.59 5.29
CA ALA A 650 1.53 16.57 5.14
C ALA A 650 0.85 16.19 6.46
N VAL A 651 1.56 16.37 7.58
CA VAL A 651 1.05 16.12 8.95
C VAL A 651 1.43 17.28 9.88
N HIS A 652 0.75 17.36 11.03
CA HIS A 652 1.13 18.28 12.10
C HIS A 652 2.44 17.83 12.77
N GLY A 653 3.27 18.77 13.23
CA GLY A 653 4.60 18.47 13.81
C GLY A 653 5.78 19.20 13.16
N GLY A 654 5.52 20.19 12.29
CA GLY A 654 6.57 21.02 11.70
C GLY A 654 7.47 20.26 10.74
N ASP A 655 8.78 20.32 10.99
CA ASP A 655 9.83 19.75 10.15
C ASP A 655 10.24 18.33 10.56
N THR A 656 9.63 17.82 11.64
CA THR A 656 10.08 16.60 12.32
C THR A 656 9.87 15.33 11.51
N TYR A 657 8.75 15.22 10.79
CA TYR A 657 8.30 13.96 10.21
C TYR A 657 8.54 13.87 8.70
N VAL A 658 9.77 14.16 8.26
CA VAL A 658 10.16 14.09 6.84
C VAL A 658 11.38 13.17 6.73
N LEU A 659 11.39 12.31 5.72
CA LEU A 659 12.50 11.38 5.46
C LEU A 659 13.18 11.71 4.13
N SER A 660 14.49 11.86 4.17
CA SER A 660 15.38 11.88 3.03
C SER A 660 15.77 10.46 2.59
N SER A 661 16.31 10.33 1.37
CA SER A 661 16.86 9.07 0.88
C SER A 661 17.98 8.51 1.77
N SER A 662 18.82 9.40 2.34
CA SER A 662 19.88 9.01 3.29
C SER A 662 19.32 8.47 4.60
N GLU A 663 18.26 9.09 5.12
CA GLU A 663 17.60 8.65 6.36
C GLU A 663 16.91 7.29 6.18
N ILE A 664 16.27 7.04 5.04
CA ILE A 664 15.72 5.71 4.71
C ILE A 664 16.81 4.64 4.72
N LYS A 665 17.98 4.90 4.10
CA LYS A 665 19.12 3.97 4.14
C LYS A 665 19.64 3.75 5.56
N GLN A 666 19.69 4.82 6.36
CA GLN A 666 20.11 4.74 7.76
C GLN A 666 19.16 3.91 8.60
N ILE A 667 17.84 4.08 8.44
CA ILE A 667 16.81 3.24 9.07
C ILE A 667 17.08 1.77 8.79
N LEU A 668 17.26 1.42 7.51
CA LEU A 668 17.48 0.03 7.09
C LEU A 668 18.79 -0.55 7.65
N SER A 669 19.87 0.24 7.69
CA SER A 669 21.14 -0.16 8.31
C SER A 669 20.98 -0.44 9.80
N LEU A 670 20.38 0.50 10.54
CA LEU A 670 20.15 0.37 11.98
C LEU A 670 19.26 -0.83 12.31
N MET A 671 18.19 -1.05 11.53
CA MET A 671 17.32 -2.21 11.71
C MET A 671 18.09 -3.53 11.48
N LYS A 672 18.87 -3.61 10.40
CA LYS A 672 19.68 -4.79 10.07
C LYS A 672 20.71 -5.11 11.16
N GLU A 673 21.43 -4.11 11.65
CA GLU A 673 22.43 -4.24 12.72
C GLU A 673 21.79 -4.71 14.03
N ASN A 674 20.57 -4.27 14.31
CA ASN A 674 19.85 -4.58 15.55
C ASN A 674 18.82 -5.70 15.40
N LYS A 675 18.87 -6.47 14.30
CA LYS A 675 17.98 -7.60 14.00
C LYS A 675 16.47 -7.25 14.00
N ALA A 676 16.15 -5.98 13.85
CA ALA A 676 14.78 -5.51 13.65
C ALA A 676 14.38 -5.69 12.19
N SER A 677 13.08 -5.83 11.94
CA SER A 677 12.55 -5.96 10.58
C SER A 677 11.13 -5.40 10.52
N PHE A 678 10.60 -5.25 9.31
CA PHE A 678 9.27 -4.73 9.00
C PHE A 678 8.90 -5.13 7.57
N ALA A 679 7.66 -4.91 7.17
CA ALA A 679 7.12 -5.32 5.88
C ALA A 679 7.29 -4.27 4.77
N GLY A 680 7.54 -3.01 5.10
CA GLY A 680 7.71 -1.93 4.13
C GLY A 680 7.11 -0.59 4.60
N PHE A 681 6.92 0.33 3.66
CA PHE A 681 6.44 1.69 3.93
C PHE A 681 5.08 1.96 3.29
N ALA A 682 4.34 2.86 3.93
CA ALA A 682 3.16 3.50 3.39
C ALA A 682 3.37 5.02 3.40
N LEU A 683 2.87 5.74 2.40
CA LEU A 683 2.94 7.20 2.34
C LEU A 683 1.60 7.84 2.66
N TRP A 684 1.60 8.76 3.62
CA TRP A 684 0.53 9.73 3.85
C TRP A 684 0.94 11.11 3.28
N SER A 685 0.46 11.53 2.11
CA SER A 685 -0.40 10.81 1.17
C SER A 685 0.08 11.02 -0.28
N MET A 686 -0.50 10.26 -1.22
CA MET A 686 -0.03 10.22 -2.61
C MET A 686 -0.10 11.57 -3.33
N ASP A 687 -1.08 12.41 -3.00
CA ASP A 687 -1.23 13.77 -3.52
C ASP A 687 -0.09 14.70 -3.05
N PHE A 688 0.33 14.60 -1.79
CA PHE A 688 1.53 15.27 -1.30
C PHE A 688 2.77 14.82 -2.06
N ASP A 689 2.94 13.51 -2.27
CA ASP A 689 4.08 13.01 -3.05
C ASP A 689 4.04 13.47 -4.51
N ALA A 690 2.85 13.54 -5.13
CA ALA A 690 2.66 14.04 -6.49
C ALA A 690 2.93 15.55 -6.65
N THR A 691 3.01 16.30 -5.56
CA THR A 691 3.14 17.75 -5.58
C THR A 691 4.58 18.18 -5.84
N ASN A 692 4.80 19.22 -6.63
CA ASN A 692 6.12 19.86 -6.73
C ASN A 692 6.19 20.99 -5.68
N ILE A 693 7.11 20.87 -4.72
CA ILE A 693 7.33 21.88 -3.68
C ILE A 693 8.69 22.51 -3.92
N LYS A 694 8.72 23.81 -4.23
CA LYS A 694 9.96 24.55 -4.45
C LYS A 694 10.50 25.08 -3.13
N SER A 695 11.81 25.33 -3.11
CA SER A 695 12.45 26.04 -1.99
C SER A 695 11.74 27.37 -1.73
N GLY A 696 11.30 27.56 -0.48
CA GLY A 696 10.51 28.73 -0.08
C GLY A 696 8.99 28.54 -0.08
N ASP A 697 8.43 27.51 -0.72
CA ASP A 697 6.97 27.31 -0.75
C ASP A 697 6.41 26.97 0.65
N LEU A 698 7.11 26.12 1.39
CA LEU A 698 6.79 25.77 2.79
C LEU A 698 7.82 26.31 3.78
N SER A 699 9.10 26.19 3.45
CA SER A 699 10.19 26.78 4.21
C SER A 699 11.41 26.97 3.32
N ASP A 700 12.32 27.81 3.78
CA ASP A 700 13.58 28.03 3.06
C ASP A 700 14.43 26.75 3.09
N GLY A 701 15.00 26.37 1.94
CA GLY A 701 15.88 25.21 1.80
C GLY A 701 15.20 23.84 1.67
N TYR A 702 13.88 23.74 1.84
CA TYR A 702 13.13 22.50 1.61
C TYR A 702 12.55 22.44 0.20
N GLN A 703 12.76 21.34 -0.50
CA GLN A 703 12.17 21.07 -1.81
C GLN A 703 11.71 19.63 -1.91
N HIS A 704 10.69 19.39 -2.72
CA HIS A 704 10.16 18.07 -3.03
C HIS A 704 9.86 17.99 -4.52
N LEU A 705 10.43 16.99 -5.19
CA LEU A 705 10.08 16.67 -6.57
C LEU A 705 8.92 15.67 -6.58
N PRO A 706 7.98 15.78 -7.53
CA PRO A 706 6.89 14.82 -7.65
C PRO A 706 7.40 13.38 -7.64
N TRP A 707 6.75 12.54 -6.82
CA TRP A 707 6.99 11.11 -6.64
C TRP A 707 8.36 10.73 -6.06
N SER A 708 9.15 11.70 -5.59
CA SER A 708 10.48 11.41 -5.08
C SER A 708 10.44 10.57 -3.79
N SER A 709 9.40 10.65 -2.97
CA SER A 709 9.26 9.82 -1.78
C SER A 709 8.93 8.37 -2.15
N THR A 710 8.01 8.14 -3.08
CA THR A 710 7.75 6.81 -3.67
C THR A 710 9.02 6.21 -4.25
N ASN A 711 9.78 7.00 -5.00
CA ASN A 711 11.03 6.55 -5.63
C ASN A 711 12.08 6.12 -4.61
N ASN A 712 12.14 6.77 -3.45
CA ASN A 712 13.06 6.41 -2.38
C ASN A 712 12.69 5.10 -1.69
N ILE A 713 11.41 4.72 -1.66
CA ILE A 713 10.94 3.49 -1.01
C ILE A 713 10.77 2.30 -1.96
N ALA A 714 10.52 2.53 -3.27
CA ALA A 714 10.11 1.49 -4.21
C ALA A 714 11.12 0.33 -4.38
N ASN A 715 12.42 0.60 -4.20
CA ASN A 715 13.50 -0.37 -4.45
C ASN A 715 14.32 -0.68 -3.19
N ILE A 716 13.73 -0.58 -2.00
CA ILE A 716 14.43 -0.92 -0.76
C ILE A 716 14.62 -2.44 -0.61
N GLU A 717 15.71 -2.81 0.04
CA GLU A 717 15.91 -4.17 0.54
C GLU A 717 15.51 -4.22 2.02
N LEU A 718 14.54 -5.08 2.35
CA LEU A 718 14.11 -5.24 3.74
C LEU A 718 15.18 -5.99 4.56
N PRO A 719 15.40 -5.60 5.83
CA PRO A 719 16.19 -6.40 6.75
C PRO A 719 15.59 -7.80 6.92
N PRO A 720 16.41 -8.87 7.02
CA PRO A 720 15.90 -10.22 7.20
C PRO A 720 15.15 -10.35 8.53
N VAL A 721 14.09 -11.15 8.55
CA VAL A 721 13.36 -11.46 9.79
C VAL A 721 14.21 -12.40 10.63
N ALA A 722 14.99 -11.85 11.56
CA ALA A 722 15.96 -12.58 12.36
C ALA A 722 15.42 -13.03 13.74
N SER A 723 14.30 -12.49 14.21
CA SER A 723 13.71 -12.82 15.51
C SER A 723 12.18 -12.83 15.47
N ILE A 724 11.57 -13.87 16.05
CA ILE A 724 10.13 -13.94 16.32
C ILE A 724 9.96 -13.81 17.83
N VAL A 725 9.12 -12.87 18.28
CA VAL A 725 8.79 -12.71 19.69
C VAL A 725 7.86 -13.87 20.12
N ASN A 726 8.41 -14.96 20.67
CA ASN A 726 7.64 -16.13 21.09
C ASN A 726 7.18 -16.04 22.57
N ASP A 727 6.04 -16.65 22.92
CA ASP A 727 5.56 -16.74 24.32
C ASP A 727 6.44 -17.62 25.22
N SER A 728 7.20 -18.53 24.64
CA SER A 728 8.08 -19.47 25.34
C SER A 728 9.29 -18.81 26.03
N ASP A 729 9.63 -17.56 25.66
CA ASP A 729 10.82 -16.88 26.19
C ASP A 729 10.64 -16.39 27.65
N ARG A 730 9.40 -16.37 28.17
CA ARG A 730 9.13 -16.19 29.61
C ARG A 730 9.37 -17.44 30.45
N TYR A 731 9.27 -18.64 29.86
CA TYR A 731 9.33 -19.90 30.62
C TYR A 731 10.71 -20.58 30.60
N LEU A 732 11.66 -20.10 29.80
CA LEU A 732 13.03 -20.67 29.76
C LEU A 732 14.06 -19.93 30.64
N LYS A 733 13.70 -18.82 31.29
CA LYS A 733 14.60 -18.10 32.21
C LYS A 733 14.55 -18.60 33.67
N LYS A 734 14.17 -19.86 33.88
CA LYS A 734 14.31 -20.56 35.18
C LYS A 734 15.15 -21.83 35.15
N VAL A 735 15.74 -22.20 34.02
CA VAL A 735 16.69 -23.32 33.95
C VAL A 735 17.85 -22.94 33.04
N ASN A 736 19.06 -23.10 33.59
CA ASN A 736 20.38 -22.91 32.99
C ASN A 736 20.99 -21.51 33.12
N ASP A 737 21.58 -21.29 34.30
CA ASP A 737 22.96 -20.81 34.38
C ASP A 737 23.84 -21.57 33.38
N SER A 738 24.29 -20.86 32.36
CA SER A 738 25.61 -20.92 31.74
C SER A 738 25.46 -20.39 30.32
N HIS A 739 26.04 -19.23 30.07
CA HIS A 739 26.85 -18.86 28.90
C HIS A 739 27.00 -17.33 28.89
N LYS A 740 28.26 -16.89 28.90
CA LYS A 740 28.74 -15.53 29.14
C LYS A 740 28.25 -14.53 28.07
N PRO A 741 27.86 -13.30 28.44
CA PRO A 741 27.82 -12.18 27.50
C PRO A 741 29.21 -11.54 27.35
N GLN A 742 29.65 -11.38 26.10
CA GLN A 742 30.82 -10.60 25.70
C GLN A 742 30.72 -9.14 26.15
N LYS A 743 31.83 -8.63 26.65
CA LYS A 743 32.02 -7.33 27.29
C LYS A 743 32.65 -6.38 26.27
N TYR A 744 31.94 -5.37 25.81
CA TYR A 744 32.54 -4.20 25.17
C TYR A 744 32.49 -3.03 26.17
N ILE A 745 33.66 -2.55 26.56
CA ILE A 745 33.87 -1.29 27.28
C ILE A 745 35.06 -0.62 26.58
N MET A 746 34.96 0.67 26.26
CA MET A 746 36.04 1.65 26.50
C MET A 746 35.47 3.06 26.42
N ASP A 747 35.74 3.89 27.43
CA ASP A 747 36.59 5.08 27.23
C ASP A 747 37.14 5.62 28.58
N THR A 748 38.43 5.43 28.85
CA THR A 748 39.11 6.06 30.01
C THR A 748 40.46 6.68 29.63
N GLY A 749 40.73 6.89 28.33
CA GLY A 749 41.98 7.51 27.89
C GLY A 749 43.28 6.76 28.28
N ILE A 750 43.18 5.48 28.66
CA ILE A 750 44.29 4.61 29.02
C ILE A 750 44.32 3.43 28.06
N VAL A 751 45.41 3.31 27.31
CA VAL A 751 45.56 2.25 26.29
C VAL A 751 46.17 1.01 26.94
N ARG A 752 45.66 -0.19 26.64
CA ARG A 752 46.19 -1.43 27.24
C ARG A 752 47.29 -1.99 26.33
N TYR A 753 48.53 -2.06 26.80
CA TYR A 753 49.65 -2.59 25.99
C TYR A 753 49.45 -4.10 25.74
N PRO A 754 49.71 -4.65 24.52
CA PRO A 754 50.36 -4.04 23.34
C PRO A 754 49.38 -3.47 22.29
N TYR A 755 48.13 -3.17 22.62
CA TYR A 755 47.17 -2.70 21.60
C TYR A 755 47.49 -1.28 21.13
N GLN A 756 47.50 -1.08 19.80
CA GLN A 756 47.79 0.20 19.12
C GLN A 756 49.28 0.62 19.10
N ILE A 757 50.20 -0.35 19.08
CA ILE A 757 51.63 -0.10 18.79
C ILE A 757 51.77 0.53 17.40
N GLY A 758 52.55 1.61 17.31
CA GLY A 758 52.73 2.44 16.12
C GLY A 758 52.01 3.79 16.22
N THR A 759 51.07 3.95 17.15
CA THR A 759 50.24 5.17 17.30
C THR A 759 50.40 5.87 18.64
N TYR A 760 51.33 5.45 19.50
CA TYR A 760 51.57 6.10 20.79
C TYR A 760 52.32 7.42 20.61
N GLY A 761 51.91 8.45 21.36
CA GLY A 761 52.58 9.75 21.44
C GLY A 761 53.19 10.00 22.82
N SER A 762 53.81 11.16 23.02
CA SER A 762 54.47 11.54 24.28
C SER A 762 53.55 11.55 25.50
N ASP A 763 52.24 11.70 25.29
CA ASP A 763 51.24 11.75 26.36
C ASP A 763 50.43 10.47 26.53
N THR A 764 50.70 9.44 25.72
CA THR A 764 50.00 8.17 25.82
C THR A 764 50.39 7.44 27.10
N VAL A 765 49.38 7.14 27.92
CA VAL A 765 49.54 6.33 29.13
C VAL A 765 49.02 4.93 28.86
N VAL A 766 49.90 3.94 29.04
CA VAL A 766 49.59 2.54 28.80
C VAL A 766 49.50 1.74 30.10
N SER A 767 48.56 0.81 30.14
CA SER A 767 48.42 -0.18 31.21
C SER A 767 49.09 -1.48 30.80
N PHE A 768 50.09 -1.94 31.55
CA PHE A 768 50.77 -3.22 31.35
C PHE A 768 51.07 -3.90 32.68
N ALA A 769 50.77 -5.20 32.80
CA ALA A 769 50.98 -6.01 34.00
C ALA A 769 50.47 -5.39 35.33
N GLY A 770 49.35 -4.66 35.28
CA GLY A 770 48.73 -4.05 36.47
C GLY A 770 49.38 -2.74 36.93
N LYS A 771 50.32 -2.21 36.15
CA LYS A 771 50.99 -0.93 36.38
C LYS A 771 50.77 0.02 35.20
N MET A 772 50.99 1.30 35.46
CA MET A 772 50.76 2.39 34.52
C MET A 772 52.08 2.99 34.08
N TYR A 773 52.28 3.09 32.78
CA TYR A 773 53.51 3.57 32.18
C TYR A 773 53.20 4.70 31.22
N LYS A 774 54.05 5.73 31.23
CA LYS A 774 54.02 6.81 30.24
C LYS A 774 55.33 6.80 29.47
N CYS A 775 55.26 7.10 28.18
CA CYS A 775 56.45 7.24 27.36
C CYS A 775 57.29 8.40 27.91
N LYS A 776 58.59 8.18 28.11
CA LYS A 776 59.47 9.10 28.88
C LYS A 776 59.55 10.51 28.30
N SER A 777 59.70 10.61 26.98
CA SER A 777 59.67 11.90 26.29
C SER A 777 59.32 11.72 24.82
N MET A 778 59.15 12.84 24.12
CA MET A 778 58.86 12.85 22.69
C MET A 778 59.99 12.25 21.84
N LEU A 779 61.24 12.26 22.33
CA LEU A 779 62.41 11.71 21.62
C LEU A 779 62.42 10.16 21.60
N GLU A 780 61.86 9.52 22.64
CA GLU A 780 61.81 8.06 22.79
C GLU A 780 60.50 7.44 22.26
N VAL A 781 59.60 8.23 21.64
CA VAL A 781 58.32 7.76 21.09
C VAL A 781 58.49 6.63 20.07
N LYS A 782 59.57 6.64 19.28
CA LYS A 782 59.89 5.53 18.38
C LYS A 782 60.14 4.21 19.13
N LEU A 783 60.78 4.27 20.29
CA LEU A 783 61.05 3.11 21.14
C LEU A 783 59.77 2.64 21.85
N CYS A 784 58.90 3.57 22.29
CA CYS A 784 57.60 3.22 22.87
C CYS A 784 56.67 2.50 21.87
N ASN A 785 56.88 2.70 20.57
CA ASN A 785 56.16 2.02 19.50
C ASN A 785 56.94 0.82 18.92
N ASP A 786 57.96 0.33 19.61
CA ASP A 786 58.76 -0.84 19.22
C ASP A 786 58.56 -1.97 20.25
N GLU A 787 58.23 -3.16 19.76
CA GLU A 787 57.95 -4.35 20.58
C GLU A 787 59.17 -4.86 21.36
N ALA A 788 60.40 -4.45 21.01
CA ALA A 788 61.60 -4.80 21.77
C ALA A 788 61.71 -4.04 23.12
N TYR A 789 60.96 -2.94 23.29
CA TYR A 789 61.02 -2.04 24.45
C TYR A 789 59.70 -2.07 25.25
N ILE A 790 59.19 -3.26 25.52
CA ILE A 790 57.96 -3.49 26.31
C ILE A 790 58.10 -2.88 27.72
N PRO A 791 57.08 -2.18 28.26
CA PRO A 791 57.12 -1.70 29.64
C PRO A 791 57.45 -2.82 30.63
N ASN A 792 58.40 -2.61 31.54
CA ASN A 792 58.87 -3.63 32.50
C ASN A 792 59.54 -4.88 31.86
N GLY A 793 59.95 -4.81 30.58
CA GLY A 793 60.79 -5.79 29.89
C GLY A 793 62.29 -5.42 29.93
N LEU A 794 63.16 -6.28 29.36
CA LEU A 794 64.63 -6.16 29.47
C LEU A 794 65.20 -4.78 29.08
N TYR A 795 64.58 -4.11 28.10
CA TYR A 795 64.94 -2.76 27.64
C TYR A 795 63.83 -1.72 27.88
N GLY A 796 62.75 -2.10 28.59
CA GLY A 796 61.55 -1.29 28.76
C GLY A 796 61.79 0.04 29.46
N ASP A 797 62.71 0.06 30.41
CA ASP A 797 63.05 1.27 31.19
C ASP A 797 63.73 2.35 30.34
N LEU A 798 64.17 2.04 29.11
CA LEU A 798 64.71 3.04 28.19
C LEU A 798 63.61 3.85 27.51
N ALA A 799 62.40 3.29 27.36
CA ALA A 799 61.27 3.93 26.68
C ALA A 799 60.17 4.40 27.64
N TRP A 800 59.96 3.69 28.76
CA TRP A 800 58.81 3.85 29.63
C TRP A 800 59.17 4.32 31.04
N GLU A 801 58.38 5.24 31.58
CA GLU A 801 58.41 5.67 32.97
C GLU A 801 57.18 5.13 33.72
N GLU A 802 57.39 4.40 34.81
CA GLU A 802 56.31 3.91 35.67
C GLU A 802 55.73 5.07 36.50
N ILE A 803 54.44 5.36 36.34
CA ILE A 803 53.75 6.39 37.11
C ILE A 803 53.32 5.79 38.45
N LYS A 804 53.94 6.24 39.55
CA LYS A 804 53.52 5.89 40.91
C LYS A 804 52.54 6.95 41.46
N PRO A 805 51.42 6.56 42.08
CA PRO A 805 50.49 7.52 42.68
C PRO A 805 51.12 8.18 43.92
N GLN A 806 51.33 9.49 43.88
CA GLN A 806 51.75 10.29 45.04
C GLN A 806 50.55 10.69 45.91
N SER A 807 50.70 10.46 47.22
CA SER A 807 49.85 11.00 48.28
C SER A 807 50.43 12.30 48.84
N THR A 808 49.67 13.40 48.84
CA THR A 808 49.88 14.53 49.76
C THR A 808 48.56 15.27 50.04
N ASN A 809 48.33 15.54 51.33
CA ASN A 809 47.19 16.23 51.92
C ASN A 809 47.33 17.78 51.85
N LYS A 810 46.23 18.51 51.57
CA LYS A 810 45.60 19.46 52.52
C LYS A 810 44.31 20.10 51.97
N TYR A 811 43.20 19.68 52.58
CA TYR A 811 41.93 20.37 52.88
C TYR A 811 41.37 21.44 51.93
N SER A 812 40.30 21.05 51.23
CA SER A 812 39.09 21.86 51.07
C SER A 812 37.91 20.99 51.52
N GLU A 813 37.17 21.46 52.52
CA GLU A 813 36.08 20.74 53.19
C GLU A 813 34.95 20.41 52.21
N SER A 814 34.80 19.14 51.82
CA SER A 814 33.49 18.65 51.39
C SER A 814 32.71 18.28 52.66
N LYS A 815 31.68 19.08 52.95
CA LYS A 815 30.76 18.85 54.07
C LYS A 815 30.31 17.38 54.10
N LYS A 816 30.87 16.60 55.03
CA LYS A 816 30.26 15.34 55.46
C LYS A 816 28.84 15.68 55.89
N PHE A 817 27.83 15.08 55.26
CA PHE A 817 26.47 15.15 55.74
C PHE A 817 26.42 14.46 57.11
N LYS A 818 26.52 15.26 58.17
CA LYS A 818 26.26 14.84 59.54
C LYS A 818 24.76 14.94 59.74
N LEU A 819 24.11 13.79 59.83
CA LEU A 819 22.76 13.69 60.37
C LEU A 819 22.77 14.29 61.78
N LYS A 820 21.87 15.24 62.03
CA LYS A 820 21.67 15.75 63.39
C LYS A 820 21.01 14.65 64.22
N GLU A 821 21.33 14.61 65.51
CA GLU A 821 20.74 13.66 66.45
C GLU A 821 19.20 13.82 66.43
N GLY A 822 18.48 12.75 66.07
CA GLY A 822 17.01 12.74 65.89
C GLY A 822 16.50 13.01 64.46
N GLU A 823 17.35 13.24 63.45
CA GLU A 823 16.91 13.49 62.06
C GLU A 823 16.66 12.18 61.28
N VAL A 824 15.45 11.96 60.77
CA VAL A 824 15.11 10.78 59.95
C VAL A 824 15.50 11.01 58.50
N ALA A 825 16.51 10.29 57.99
CA ALA A 825 16.93 10.38 56.59
C ALA A 825 16.49 9.18 55.75
N THR A 826 16.26 9.41 54.45
CA THR A 826 15.95 8.33 53.50
C THR A 826 17.22 7.54 53.16
N TYR A 827 17.29 6.25 53.47
CA TYR A 827 18.41 5.37 53.11
C TYR A 827 18.56 5.34 51.56
N PRO A 828 19.77 5.46 50.99
CA PRO A 828 21.10 5.38 51.60
C PRO A 828 21.72 6.73 52.03
N ARG A 829 20.94 7.81 52.16
CA ARG A 829 21.47 9.14 52.48
C ARG A 829 22.00 9.20 53.93
N GLY A 830 23.31 9.23 54.09
CA GLY A 830 23.98 9.18 55.42
C GLY A 830 24.77 7.90 55.68
N ILE A 831 24.93 7.02 54.69
CA ILE A 831 25.84 5.86 54.83
C ILE A 831 27.25 6.35 55.22
N GLY A 832 27.75 5.82 56.34
CA GLY A 832 29.02 6.20 56.96
C GLY A 832 28.85 7.06 58.23
N SER A 833 27.63 7.45 58.59
CA SER A 833 27.33 8.29 59.77
C SER A 833 26.14 7.83 60.61
N TYR A 834 25.52 6.68 60.31
CA TYR A 834 24.43 6.13 61.13
C TYR A 834 24.97 5.57 62.45
N LYS A 835 24.32 5.90 63.56
CA LYS A 835 24.59 5.33 64.88
C LYS A 835 23.49 4.34 65.28
N VAL A 836 23.78 3.48 66.24
CA VAL A 836 22.73 2.64 66.86
C VAL A 836 21.61 3.54 67.41
N GLY A 837 20.36 3.21 67.12
CA GLY A 837 19.17 4.02 67.46
C GLY A 837 18.74 5.01 66.38
N GLN A 838 19.52 5.21 65.31
CA GLN A 838 19.15 6.14 64.23
C GLN A 838 18.03 5.54 63.37
N ILE A 839 16.97 6.31 63.16
CA ILE A 839 15.85 5.94 62.29
C ILE A 839 16.11 6.44 60.86
N VAL A 840 15.92 5.56 59.88
CA VAL A 840 15.99 5.86 58.45
C VAL A 840 14.75 5.39 57.72
N LEU A 841 14.38 6.10 56.66
CA LEU A 841 13.26 5.73 55.80
C LEU A 841 13.77 4.94 54.59
N ALA A 842 13.31 3.72 54.39
CA ALA A 842 13.65 2.91 53.22
C ALA A 842 12.38 2.24 52.68
N ASP A 843 12.05 2.48 51.41
CA ASP A 843 10.87 1.86 50.78
C ASP A 843 9.56 2.11 51.57
N GLY A 844 9.35 3.36 52.00
CA GLY A 844 8.15 3.78 52.74
C GLY A 844 8.05 3.24 54.17
N ARG A 845 9.08 2.56 54.68
CA ARG A 845 9.16 1.99 56.02
C ARG A 845 10.26 2.64 56.85
N GLU A 846 10.03 2.76 58.15
CA GLU A 846 11.00 3.26 59.11
C GLU A 846 11.82 2.12 59.71
N PHE A 847 13.14 2.28 59.70
CA PHE A 847 14.08 1.30 60.20
C PHE A 847 15.06 1.93 61.18
N GLU A 848 15.20 1.33 62.35
CA GLU A 848 16.14 1.73 63.39
C GLU A 848 17.44 0.91 63.28
N CYS A 849 18.59 1.59 63.23
CA CYS A 849 19.90 0.95 63.21
C CYS A 849 20.18 0.22 64.54
N GLN A 850 20.47 -1.08 64.46
CA GLN A 850 20.77 -1.93 65.62
C GLN A 850 22.27 -2.15 65.82
N LYS A 851 23.06 -2.13 64.73
CA LYS A 851 24.51 -2.35 64.75
C LYS A 851 25.23 -1.43 63.78
N GLU A 852 25.84 -0.38 64.33
CA GLU A 852 26.52 0.69 63.57
C GLU A 852 27.53 0.18 62.52
N GLU A 853 28.30 -0.88 62.85
CA GLU A 853 29.27 -1.47 61.92
C GLU A 853 28.63 -2.02 60.62
N TYR A 854 27.37 -2.46 60.69
CA TYR A 854 26.63 -3.03 59.57
C TYR A 854 25.67 -2.02 58.92
N CYS A 855 25.06 -1.12 59.69
CA CYS A 855 24.17 -0.07 59.15
C CYS A 855 24.87 0.82 58.12
N ASN A 856 26.18 1.02 58.26
CA ASN A 856 27.00 1.82 57.36
C ASN A 856 27.61 1.03 56.18
N LYS A 857 27.21 -0.23 55.96
CA LYS A 857 27.64 -1.05 54.81
C LYS A 857 26.45 -1.30 53.87
N SER A 858 26.59 -0.97 52.59
CA SER A 858 25.49 -1.09 51.59
C SER A 858 25.00 -2.53 51.34
N SER A 859 25.81 -3.53 51.71
CA SER A 859 25.47 -4.95 51.66
C SER A 859 24.42 -5.36 52.72
N TYR A 860 24.26 -4.57 53.78
CA TYR A 860 23.28 -4.78 54.86
C TYR A 860 22.15 -3.74 54.81
N SER A 861 21.77 -3.30 53.61
CA SER A 861 20.64 -2.38 53.40
C SER A 861 19.35 -2.89 54.07
N PRO A 862 18.52 -2.02 54.70
CA PRO A 862 17.33 -2.44 55.46
C PRO A 862 16.34 -3.29 54.65
N ILE A 863 16.32 -3.13 53.33
CA ILE A 863 15.39 -3.78 52.40
C ILE A 863 16.00 -4.96 51.62
N LYS A 864 17.25 -5.36 51.92
CA LYS A 864 17.93 -6.51 51.31
C LYS A 864 17.92 -7.73 52.24
N GLU A 865 18.20 -8.91 51.71
CA GLU A 865 18.17 -10.19 52.44
C GLU A 865 18.99 -10.20 53.74
N LYS A 866 20.08 -9.43 53.84
CA LYS A 866 20.91 -9.33 55.07
C LYS A 866 20.58 -8.12 55.94
N GLY A 867 19.57 -7.32 55.57
CA GLY A 867 19.19 -6.07 56.23
C GLY A 867 18.76 -6.26 57.68
N PHE A 868 18.06 -7.35 57.99
CA PHE A 868 17.58 -7.69 59.33
C PHE A 868 18.71 -7.83 60.38
N VAL A 869 19.96 -8.02 59.96
CA VAL A 869 21.13 -8.11 60.84
C VAL A 869 21.58 -6.74 61.34
N ALA A 870 21.27 -5.69 60.58
CA ALA A 870 21.68 -4.31 60.86
C ALA A 870 20.51 -3.41 61.28
N TRP A 871 19.27 -3.72 60.88
CA TRP A 871 18.12 -2.82 60.99
C TRP A 871 16.90 -3.53 61.60
N SER A 872 16.19 -2.82 62.48
CA SER A 872 14.88 -3.22 62.99
C SER A 872 13.79 -2.38 62.33
N ASN A 873 12.72 -2.99 61.84
CA ASN A 873 11.59 -2.27 61.23
C ASN A 873 10.65 -1.75 62.33
N ILE A 874 10.50 -0.43 62.42
CA ILE A 874 9.70 0.25 63.44
C ILE A 874 8.48 0.98 62.86
N THR A 875 8.14 0.75 61.58
CA THR A 875 7.06 1.47 60.84
C THR A 875 5.70 1.51 61.55
N ASN A 876 5.45 0.60 62.50
CA ASN A 876 4.19 0.50 63.25
C ASN A 876 4.34 0.85 64.74
N ASP A 877 5.45 1.47 65.15
CA ASP A 877 5.69 1.91 66.54
C ASP A 877 5.16 3.34 66.75
N ILE A 878 4.04 3.44 67.48
CA ILE A 878 3.22 4.67 67.61
C ILE A 878 3.75 5.63 68.70
N SER A 879 4.95 5.38 69.22
CA SER A 879 5.51 6.13 70.35
C SER A 879 6.07 7.53 70.00
N HIS A 880 5.97 7.98 68.74
CA HIS A 880 6.67 9.19 68.27
C HIS A 880 5.85 10.31 67.58
N PHE A 881 4.51 10.27 67.51
CA PHE A 881 3.73 11.36 66.87
C PHE A 881 2.78 12.11 67.83
N VAL A 882 3.03 13.42 68.04
CA VAL A 882 2.06 14.36 68.64
C VAL A 882 1.85 15.56 67.69
N ASN A 883 0.65 15.57 67.11
CA ASN A 883 -0.22 16.57 66.44
C ASN A 883 -0.15 18.06 66.93
N LYS A 884 -0.70 19.14 66.29
CA LYS A 884 -2.01 19.35 65.59
C LYS A 884 -2.18 20.79 65.03
N ASP A 885 -3.06 20.99 64.03
CA ASP A 885 -3.79 22.26 63.69
C ASP A 885 -5.15 22.34 64.46
N GLN A 886 -5.83 23.50 64.56
CA GLN A 886 -7.20 23.62 65.12
C GLN A 886 -8.16 24.63 64.45
N ASP A 887 -9.31 24.10 63.98
CA ASP A 887 -10.67 24.70 63.93
C ASP A 887 -11.48 24.21 65.18
N VAL A 888 -12.44 25.00 65.68
CA VAL A 888 -13.05 24.83 67.03
C VAL A 888 -14.21 23.81 67.09
N LYS A 889 -14.07 22.82 67.99
CA LYS A 889 -14.91 21.62 68.19
C LYS A 889 -16.24 21.83 68.97
N PRO A 890 -17.40 21.30 68.51
CA PRO A 890 -18.67 21.33 69.24
C PRO A 890 -18.69 20.49 70.55
N SER A 891 -19.49 20.91 71.54
CA SER A 891 -19.64 20.21 72.82
C SER A 891 -20.28 18.83 72.64
N GLY A 892 -19.63 17.79 73.19
CA GLY A 892 -20.03 16.39 73.04
C GLY A 892 -19.38 15.66 71.86
N ALA A 893 -18.64 16.35 70.99
CA ALA A 893 -17.77 15.72 70.00
C ALA A 893 -16.35 15.55 70.56
N ASP A 894 -15.68 14.45 70.22
CA ASP A 894 -14.26 14.22 70.45
C ASP A 894 -13.40 14.89 69.35
N TYR A 895 -13.91 14.94 68.11
CA TYR A 895 -13.26 15.54 66.93
C TYR A 895 -14.28 16.18 65.97
N ILE A 896 -13.82 17.07 65.07
CA ILE A 896 -14.57 17.49 63.86
C ILE A 896 -14.11 16.59 62.72
N TYR A 897 -15.04 15.99 61.98
CA TYR A 897 -14.69 15.16 60.83
C TYR A 897 -14.22 16.02 59.64
N PRO A 898 -13.12 15.67 58.93
CA PRO A 898 -12.27 14.48 59.08
C PRO A 898 -11.00 14.72 59.90
N TYR A 899 -10.93 15.79 60.70
CA TYR A 899 -9.72 16.09 61.47
C TYR A 899 -9.45 15.04 62.54
N GLY A 900 -8.24 14.49 62.55
CA GLY A 900 -7.85 13.40 63.44
C GLY A 900 -8.49 12.05 63.10
N ILE A 901 -8.79 11.79 61.82
CA ILE A 901 -9.48 10.56 61.36
C ILE A 901 -8.78 9.25 61.78
N GLU A 902 -7.46 9.29 61.96
CA GLU A 902 -6.68 8.14 62.44
C GLU A 902 -6.89 7.85 63.94
N ASP A 903 -7.32 8.85 64.72
CA ASP A 903 -7.60 8.73 66.15
C ASP A 903 -9.00 8.15 66.44
N TYR A 904 -9.78 7.84 65.40
CA TYR A 904 -11.15 7.34 65.55
C TYR A 904 -11.11 5.85 65.92
N LYS A 905 -11.69 5.52 67.07
CA LYS A 905 -11.81 4.16 67.59
C LYS A 905 -13.24 3.90 68.01
N GLY A 906 -13.55 2.64 68.31
CA GLY A 906 -14.89 2.28 68.77
C GLY A 906 -15.32 3.14 69.95
N GLY A 907 -16.42 3.87 69.78
CA GLY A 907 -16.97 4.82 70.74
C GLY A 907 -16.59 6.29 70.51
N THR A 908 -15.63 6.61 69.64
CA THR A 908 -15.24 8.00 69.33
C THR A 908 -16.40 8.76 68.71
N VAL A 909 -16.71 9.94 69.24
CA VAL A 909 -17.78 10.81 68.74
C VAL A 909 -17.19 11.89 67.85
N VAL A 910 -17.66 12.00 66.61
CA VAL A 910 -17.20 13.00 65.66
C VAL A 910 -18.36 13.89 65.23
N ALA A 911 -18.08 15.18 65.10
CA ALA A 911 -19.03 16.15 64.57
C ALA A 911 -18.89 16.24 63.06
N VAL A 912 -20.00 16.04 62.34
CA VAL A 912 -20.13 16.41 60.93
C VAL A 912 -21.19 17.51 60.87
N ASN A 913 -20.78 18.74 60.65
CA ASN A 913 -21.62 19.94 60.82
C ASN A 913 -22.15 20.10 62.26
N LYS A 914 -23.46 19.94 62.51
CA LYS A 914 -24.10 20.07 63.84
C LYS A 914 -24.60 18.74 64.43
N ASP A 915 -24.42 17.64 63.69
CA ASP A 915 -24.87 16.31 64.09
C ASP A 915 -23.69 15.48 64.61
N LEU A 916 -23.94 14.68 65.65
CA LEU A 916 -22.93 13.83 66.28
C LEU A 916 -23.08 12.37 65.86
N TYR A 917 -21.95 11.77 65.48
CA TYR A 917 -21.86 10.38 65.06
C TYR A 917 -20.83 9.65 65.92
N ARG A 918 -21.21 8.50 66.46
CA ARG A 918 -20.34 7.67 67.29
C ARG A 918 -19.84 6.49 66.47
N CYS A 919 -18.52 6.29 66.45
CA CYS A 919 -17.93 5.11 65.83
C CYS A 919 -18.39 3.85 66.57
N ASN A 920 -18.78 2.81 65.84
CA ASN A 920 -19.29 1.57 66.43
C ASN A 920 -18.18 0.83 67.20
N ILE A 921 -18.52 0.17 68.31
CA ILE A 921 -17.54 -0.55 69.15
C ILE A 921 -17.46 -2.00 68.69
N GLY A 922 -16.28 -2.45 68.24
CA GLY A 922 -16.07 -3.80 67.70
C GLY A 922 -15.06 -3.79 66.55
N PRO A 923 -14.87 -4.92 65.83
CA PRO A 923 -13.97 -4.98 64.67
C PRO A 923 -14.33 -3.97 63.57
N GLU A 924 -15.60 -3.55 63.50
CA GLU A 924 -16.11 -2.54 62.57
C GLU A 924 -15.55 -1.14 62.86
N SER A 925 -15.03 -0.89 64.06
CA SER A 925 -14.41 0.40 64.41
C SER A 925 -13.19 0.72 63.55
N SER A 926 -12.56 -0.31 62.96
CA SER A 926 -11.43 -0.14 62.03
C SER A 926 -11.83 0.57 60.73
N LEU A 927 -13.11 0.57 60.37
CA LEU A 927 -13.63 1.24 59.17
C LEU A 927 -13.85 2.74 59.39
N CYS A 928 -13.99 3.20 60.65
CA CYS A 928 -14.21 4.61 60.98
C CYS A 928 -13.05 5.52 60.52
N THR A 929 -11.86 4.96 60.36
CA THR A 929 -10.67 5.71 59.91
C THR A 929 -10.53 5.76 58.39
N MET A 930 -11.38 5.05 57.63
CA MET A 930 -11.34 4.97 56.16
C MET A 930 -12.28 5.99 55.50
N SER A 931 -11.75 6.78 54.57
CA SER A 931 -12.49 7.87 53.89
C SER A 931 -13.71 7.40 53.08
N ALA A 932 -13.73 6.13 52.62
CA ALA A 932 -14.87 5.50 51.94
C ALA A 932 -16.09 5.25 52.85
N TYR A 933 -15.87 5.18 54.18
CA TYR A 933 -16.89 4.91 55.22
C TYR A 933 -17.20 6.16 56.05
N LYS A 934 -17.10 7.35 55.44
CA LYS A 934 -17.42 8.63 56.10
C LYS A 934 -18.84 8.61 56.71
N PRO A 935 -19.10 9.26 57.86
CA PRO A 935 -20.37 9.09 58.62
C PRO A 935 -21.65 9.39 57.83
N THR A 936 -21.62 10.29 56.85
CA THR A 936 -22.75 10.67 55.98
C THR A 936 -22.69 10.03 54.58
N GLY A 937 -21.75 9.11 54.35
CA GLY A 937 -21.50 8.44 53.07
C GLY A 937 -22.33 7.17 52.90
N LYS A 938 -22.33 6.61 51.67
CA LYS A 938 -23.14 5.45 51.27
C LYS A 938 -22.95 4.21 52.15
N TYR A 939 -21.75 4.00 52.68
CA TYR A 939 -21.40 2.87 53.56
C TYR A 939 -21.19 3.33 55.03
N GLY A 940 -21.56 4.57 55.37
CA GLY A 940 -21.23 5.18 56.65
C GLY A 940 -21.89 4.50 57.86
N THR A 941 -23.08 3.92 57.70
CA THR A 941 -23.82 3.21 58.77
C THR A 941 -23.13 1.94 59.26
N ASP A 942 -22.23 1.37 58.45
CA ASP A 942 -21.50 0.15 58.79
C ASP A 942 -20.39 0.44 59.83
N ALA A 943 -19.89 1.68 59.84
CA ALA A 943 -18.86 2.14 60.76
C ALA A 943 -19.39 3.09 61.86
N TRP A 944 -20.51 3.80 61.63
CA TRP A 944 -20.97 4.90 62.48
C TRP A 944 -22.44 4.82 62.89
N THR A 945 -22.73 5.07 64.17
CA THR A 945 -24.09 5.23 64.71
C THR A 945 -24.39 6.71 64.98
N LYS A 946 -25.45 7.25 64.37
CA LYS A 946 -25.91 8.63 64.63
C LYS A 946 -26.53 8.75 66.01
N MET A 947 -26.12 9.75 66.79
CA MET A 947 -26.64 9.99 68.14
C MET A 947 -27.86 10.91 68.10
N ASN A 948 -28.97 10.52 68.74
CA ASN A 948 -30.15 11.38 68.85
C ASN A 948 -30.00 12.33 70.03
N ASN A 949 -30.02 13.63 69.76
CA ASN A 949 -29.94 14.68 70.78
C ASN A 949 -31.27 14.78 71.56
N LYS A 950 -31.20 14.66 72.87
CA LYS A 950 -32.12 15.33 73.79
C LYS A 950 -31.35 16.35 74.60
#